data_AF-A0A252C672-F1
#
_entry.id   AF-A0A252C672-F1
#
_cell.length_a   1.000
_cell.length_b   1.000
_cell.length_c   1.000
_cell.angle_alpha   90.00
_cell.angle_beta   90.00
_cell.angle_gamma   90.00
#
_symmetry.space_group_name_H-M   'P 1'
#
loop_
_entity.id
_entity.type
_entity.pdbx_description
1 polymer ?
#
loop_
_entity_poly.entity_id
_entity_poly.type
_entity_poly.pdbx_seq_one_letter_code
_entity_poly.pdbx_strand_id
1 'polypeptide(L)'
;MLALPFVIHAPGLLGFLSEDPIYSFLKFGPLPEDPVLPGFPGWLDPNSGATTQALGASAARQWLSGHVPWWDSYSGIGMPMAAEMQSSALFFPFVLLLALPNGPVLLKIAMQCLAGFAMYGLAREMRLSFGARIVVSTLMECSGTFAWFSHGPIMPVPFLPMLVWGIMRCGGNRDAERRWGWLLVALGIGGSIIAGFPETAFLDGLLALVIAMWRIGISRHGLPTALHIIGGGLLGVLLSAPAWVPFILLIRDAYLGQNSDIGTAHADVANAAMLLFPYLLGPPQFAFFVQASETARALWWHTSAYCDFTLILAALVGLAGAVFSSRRIGSVAWRGLRVVLGLYLLMTGMKAFGIQPGQYLMDMIPGIRQTMTHIYIGPSWWFALSLLAGLAFDDTRTAPKAAVRHACVLTFVPLAMTSVLVVGGARSAIAELWTHGHHYHALVAWSFMWAVTTATLLLWGFWKSGKSGRVLAGMTLLVNSVVLFSVPLLCGVKPVRSDETALSVLRHLTRLQRVLSLNALAPNYGAYYGIASINYTYLPVPRNFANEIAAHAVSDGDPTQYIPAGLSRAMSDTPEYWQNIQTIPQLGSGQTLEWLRKQSVGFIVARNGTDVWRDRAASSIGPGSAVPVPLGTGTVHGQITLPAPGKDGKETTATIRKIGVSLGTYQGASRGRIEMSLCASDDCATATGELDRANDNRLTWLDLSRPLTVSQTEERTLDVTIRGSQTDRPAALWMWPARQRQAEHIPFFAVDYNFNQTGLETVYRDPYVFIQTISGAAPYFSAPGCIMKPTDRNALSADCPVGTTLVRHELYAEHWRATLNGASVPVGMTEDGLHQTVTLPPGKSAIIFDYRPPGYRLLCTLFGLGLAGCAGWLMMERRRQRL
;
A
#
# COMPACT_ATOMS: atom_id res chain seq x y z
N MET A 1 -14.69 -25.03 7.37
CA MET A 1 -13.88 -24.14 8.21
C MET A 1 -12.47 -24.19 7.64
N LEU A 2 -11.55 -24.98 8.17
CA LEU A 2 -10.16 -25.01 7.66
C LEU A 2 -10.01 -25.34 6.16
N ALA A 3 -10.88 -26.17 5.58
CA ALA A 3 -10.82 -26.50 4.16
C ALA A 3 -11.40 -25.41 3.22
N LEU A 4 -12.27 -24.53 3.70
CA LEU A 4 -13.01 -23.61 2.83
C LEU A 4 -12.07 -22.58 2.16
N PRO A 5 -11.16 -21.90 2.86
CA PRO A 5 -10.19 -21.01 2.21
C PRO A 5 -9.36 -21.71 1.13
N PHE A 6 -8.90 -22.95 1.35
CA PHE A 6 -8.15 -23.70 0.34
C PHE A 6 -8.99 -23.99 -0.91
N VAL A 7 -10.27 -24.33 -0.76
CA VAL A 7 -11.17 -24.57 -1.89
C VAL A 7 -11.40 -23.29 -2.69
N ILE A 8 -11.60 -22.17 -2.01
CA ILE A 8 -11.81 -20.86 -2.66
C ILE A 8 -10.57 -20.44 -3.45
N HIS A 9 -9.38 -20.62 -2.89
CA HIS A 9 -8.11 -20.26 -3.50
C HIS A 9 -7.52 -21.35 -4.41
N ALA A 10 -8.21 -22.48 -4.59
CA ALA A 10 -7.74 -23.58 -5.44
C ALA A 10 -7.41 -23.13 -6.88
N PRO A 11 -8.19 -22.26 -7.55
CA PRO A 11 -7.82 -21.77 -8.88
C PRO A 11 -6.45 -21.08 -8.93
N GLY A 12 -6.11 -20.31 -7.90
CA GLY A 12 -4.80 -19.65 -7.79
C GLY A 12 -3.68 -20.64 -7.43
N LEU A 13 -3.91 -21.51 -6.45
CA LEU A 13 -2.93 -22.52 -6.02
C LEU A 13 -2.59 -23.53 -7.13
N LEU A 14 -3.55 -23.85 -7.99
CA LEU A 14 -3.37 -24.76 -9.13
C LEU A 14 -2.84 -24.04 -10.39
N GLY A 15 -2.64 -22.72 -10.35
CA GLY A 15 -2.08 -21.94 -11.45
C GLY A 15 -3.04 -21.62 -12.59
N PHE A 16 -4.36 -21.70 -12.38
CA PHE A 16 -5.35 -21.33 -13.39
C PHE A 16 -5.60 -19.81 -13.43
N LEU A 17 -5.80 -19.20 -12.26
CA LEU A 17 -6.02 -17.77 -12.08
C LEU A 17 -5.26 -17.34 -10.83
N SER A 18 -3.98 -17.01 -11.01
CA SER A 18 -3.11 -16.67 -9.88
C SER A 18 -3.47 -15.30 -9.31
N GLU A 19 -3.57 -15.27 -7.99
CA GLU A 19 -3.69 -14.06 -7.19
C GLU A 19 -2.34 -13.61 -6.61
N ASP A 20 -1.28 -14.37 -6.87
CA ASP A 20 0.08 -14.05 -6.42
C ASP A 20 0.55 -12.73 -7.08
N PRO A 21 0.85 -11.68 -6.28
CA PRO A 21 1.25 -10.37 -6.78
C PRO A 21 2.47 -10.41 -7.71
N ILE A 22 3.35 -11.42 -7.63
CA ILE A 22 4.57 -11.51 -8.44
C ILE A 22 4.29 -11.43 -9.94
N TYR A 23 3.20 -12.04 -10.40
CA TYR A 23 2.88 -12.09 -11.83
C TYR A 23 2.37 -10.76 -12.38
N SER A 24 1.82 -9.89 -11.52
CA SER A 24 1.35 -8.57 -11.89
C SER A 24 2.37 -7.45 -11.61
N PHE A 25 3.20 -7.60 -10.56
CA PHE A 25 4.12 -6.56 -10.10
C PHE A 25 5.55 -6.72 -10.58
N LEU A 26 6.11 -7.93 -10.64
CA LEU A 26 7.54 -8.13 -10.88
C LEU A 26 8.01 -7.47 -12.19
N LYS A 27 7.14 -7.44 -13.22
CA LYS A 27 7.37 -6.81 -14.53
C LYS A 27 8.70 -7.19 -15.20
N PHE A 28 9.29 -8.33 -14.84
CA PHE A 28 10.60 -8.77 -15.28
C PHE A 28 10.49 -10.07 -16.10
N GLY A 29 10.24 -9.93 -17.40
CA GLY A 29 9.89 -11.03 -18.32
C GLY A 29 8.66 -10.70 -19.18
N PRO A 30 7.98 -11.71 -19.75
CA PRO A 30 6.76 -11.52 -20.51
C PRO A 30 5.67 -10.88 -19.62
N LEU A 31 4.81 -10.06 -20.22
CA LEU A 31 3.63 -9.55 -19.54
C LEU A 31 2.57 -10.67 -19.41
N PRO A 32 1.81 -10.70 -18.32
CA PRO A 32 0.66 -11.62 -18.21
C PRO A 32 -0.38 -11.33 -19.28
N GLU A 33 -1.11 -12.38 -19.68
CA GLU A 33 -2.34 -12.25 -20.47
C GLU A 33 -3.39 -11.45 -19.70
N ASP A 34 -4.35 -10.85 -20.41
CA ASP A 34 -5.46 -10.14 -19.80
C ASP A 34 -6.28 -11.09 -18.90
N PRO A 35 -6.69 -10.63 -17.70
CA PRO A 35 -7.49 -11.43 -16.78
C PRO A 35 -8.93 -11.64 -17.30
N VAL A 36 -9.65 -12.61 -16.71
CA VAL A 36 -11.07 -12.88 -17.07
C VAL A 36 -11.96 -11.68 -16.77
N LEU A 37 -11.72 -11.02 -15.64
CA LEU A 37 -12.29 -9.72 -15.33
C LEU A 37 -11.17 -8.68 -15.16
N PRO A 38 -11.31 -7.47 -15.73
CA PRO A 38 -10.37 -6.38 -15.48
C PRO A 38 -10.42 -5.95 -14.01
N GLY A 39 -9.25 -5.78 -13.41
CA GLY A 39 -9.08 -5.51 -11.97
C GLY A 39 -7.94 -6.33 -11.39
N PHE A 40 -7.75 -6.25 -10.07
CA PHE A 40 -6.75 -7.05 -9.36
C PHE A 40 -7.38 -8.13 -8.47
N PRO A 41 -6.67 -9.27 -8.29
CA PRO A 41 -7.21 -10.44 -7.60
C PRO A 41 -7.18 -10.35 -6.08
N GLY A 42 -7.93 -9.38 -5.54
CA GLY A 42 -8.17 -9.24 -4.11
C GLY A 42 -7.05 -8.52 -3.35
N TRP A 43 -6.45 -7.52 -3.99
CA TRP A 43 -5.57 -6.56 -3.35
C TRP A 43 -5.80 -5.15 -3.92
N LEU A 44 -5.96 -4.18 -3.01
CA LEU A 44 -6.12 -2.77 -3.33
C LEU A 44 -4.80 -2.00 -3.38
N ASP A 45 -3.76 -2.50 -2.72
CA ASP A 45 -2.52 -1.75 -2.50
C ASP A 45 -1.31 -2.51 -3.08
N PRO A 46 -0.39 -1.83 -3.79
CA PRO A 46 0.87 -2.40 -4.25
C PRO A 46 1.78 -2.97 -3.15
N ASN A 47 1.57 -2.60 -1.89
CA ASN A 47 2.25 -3.19 -0.72
C ASN A 47 2.07 -4.70 -0.60
N SER A 48 1.03 -5.27 -1.23
CA SER A 48 0.88 -6.74 -1.39
C SER A 48 2.09 -7.37 -2.08
N GLY A 49 2.60 -6.76 -3.14
CA GLY A 49 3.82 -7.17 -3.82
C GLY A 49 5.08 -6.58 -3.20
N ALA A 50 5.18 -5.24 -3.13
CA ALA A 50 6.43 -4.56 -2.78
C ALA A 50 6.86 -4.80 -1.33
N THR A 51 5.92 -4.94 -0.39
CA THR A 51 6.24 -4.95 1.04
C THR A 51 6.01 -6.34 1.62
N THR A 52 4.77 -6.81 1.62
CA THR A 52 4.41 -8.12 2.18
C THR A 52 5.10 -9.27 1.43
N GLN A 53 5.00 -9.34 0.10
CA GLN A 53 5.66 -10.42 -0.64
C GLN A 53 7.18 -10.25 -0.70
N ALA A 54 7.68 -9.12 -1.22
CA ALA A 54 9.09 -8.99 -1.53
C ALA A 54 9.98 -8.94 -0.27
N LEU A 55 9.68 -8.03 0.68
CA LEU A 55 10.44 -7.93 1.93
C LEU A 55 10.15 -9.11 2.85
N GLY A 56 8.89 -9.55 2.95
CA GLY A 56 8.55 -10.70 3.78
C GLY A 56 9.21 -12.01 3.34
N ALA A 57 9.38 -12.24 2.03
CA ALA A 57 10.16 -13.39 1.51
C ALA A 57 11.67 -13.24 1.76
N SER A 58 12.21 -12.01 1.75
CA SER A 58 13.58 -11.74 2.20
C SER A 58 13.73 -12.07 3.69
N ALA A 59 12.83 -11.57 4.54
CA ALA A 59 12.81 -11.84 5.97
C ALA A 59 12.70 -13.34 6.29
N ALA A 60 11.83 -14.05 5.57
CA ALA A 60 11.68 -15.51 5.70
C ALA A 60 12.98 -16.25 5.39
N ARG A 61 13.69 -15.88 4.31
CA ARG A 61 14.98 -16.49 3.96
C ARG A 61 16.07 -16.16 4.98
N GLN A 62 16.07 -14.95 5.56
CA GLN A 62 16.98 -14.63 6.65
C GLN A 62 16.74 -15.55 7.85
N TRP A 63 15.49 -15.73 8.28
CA TRP A 63 15.16 -16.69 9.34
C TRP A 63 15.60 -18.12 9.03
N LEU A 64 15.33 -18.60 7.82
CA LEU A 64 15.73 -19.94 7.38
C LEU A 64 17.25 -20.14 7.33
N SER A 65 18.01 -19.06 7.13
CA SER A 65 19.48 -19.06 7.18
C SER A 65 20.05 -18.84 8.58
N GLY A 66 19.22 -18.72 9.61
CA GLY A 66 19.63 -18.49 11.00
C GLY A 66 19.92 -17.02 11.36
N HIS A 67 19.55 -16.08 10.48
CA HIS A 67 19.71 -14.65 10.70
C HIS A 67 18.38 -14.01 11.09
N VAL A 68 18.39 -13.12 12.07
CA VAL A 68 17.20 -12.35 12.43
C VAL A 68 17.08 -11.17 11.46
N PRO A 69 15.91 -10.93 10.84
CA PRO A 69 15.71 -9.94 9.79
C PRO A 69 15.70 -8.49 10.28
N TRP A 70 16.80 -8.02 10.87
CA TRP A 70 16.91 -6.65 11.38
C TRP A 70 17.12 -5.60 10.29
N TRP A 71 17.81 -5.98 9.20
CA TRP A 71 18.27 -5.06 8.16
C TRP A 71 18.08 -5.65 6.77
N ASP A 72 17.69 -4.81 5.81
CA ASP A 72 17.65 -5.12 4.39
C ASP A 72 18.75 -4.33 3.66
N SER A 73 19.74 -5.03 3.09
CA SER A 73 20.82 -4.41 2.29
C SER A 73 20.48 -4.26 0.80
N TYR A 74 19.29 -4.68 0.37
CA TYR A 74 18.92 -4.74 -1.05
C TYR A 74 18.02 -3.60 -1.52
N SER A 75 17.30 -2.93 -0.62
CA SER A 75 16.44 -1.79 -0.98
C SER A 75 17.08 -0.46 -0.59
N GLY A 76 17.03 0.52 -1.51
CA GLY A 76 17.67 1.83 -1.32
C GLY A 76 19.17 1.69 -1.10
N ILE A 77 19.69 2.37 -0.08
CA ILE A 77 21.07 2.20 0.38
C ILE A 77 21.19 1.37 1.67
N GLY A 78 20.18 0.55 1.96
CA GLY A 78 20.07 -0.22 3.20
C GLY A 78 18.97 0.34 4.10
N MET A 79 18.08 -0.53 4.59
CA MET A 79 16.87 -0.12 5.30
C MET A 79 16.57 -0.99 6.54
N PRO A 80 15.93 -0.42 7.59
CA PRO A 80 15.64 -1.14 8.83
C PRO A 80 14.41 -2.06 8.68
N MET A 81 14.63 -3.28 8.16
CA MET A 81 13.56 -4.22 7.79
C MET A 81 12.57 -4.54 8.91
N ALA A 82 13.02 -4.96 10.11
CA ALA A 82 12.10 -5.29 11.20
C ALA A 82 11.41 -4.07 11.83
N ALA A 83 11.99 -2.89 11.68
CA ALA A 83 11.38 -1.65 12.17
C ALA A 83 10.33 -1.12 11.19
N GLU A 84 10.43 -1.47 9.91
CA GLU A 84 9.34 -1.36 8.94
C GLU A 84 8.35 -2.49 9.23
N MET A 85 7.27 -2.15 9.95
CA MET A 85 6.35 -3.16 10.47
C MET A 85 5.62 -3.94 9.37
N GLN A 86 5.32 -3.33 8.21
CA GLN A 86 4.44 -3.92 7.19
C GLN A 86 5.09 -5.11 6.44
N SER A 87 6.41 -5.25 6.51
CA SER A 87 7.16 -6.42 6.07
C SER A 87 6.82 -7.68 6.87
N SER A 88 6.27 -7.50 8.09
CA SER A 88 5.94 -8.56 9.04
C SER A 88 7.12 -9.50 9.31
N ALA A 89 8.34 -8.95 9.27
CA ALA A 89 9.58 -9.70 9.35
C ALA A 89 9.70 -10.60 10.59
N LEU A 90 9.02 -10.24 11.69
CA LEU A 90 9.03 -10.98 12.95
C LEU A 90 7.76 -11.80 13.19
N PHE A 91 6.86 -11.93 12.20
CA PHE A 91 5.58 -12.63 12.31
C PHE A 91 5.70 -14.15 12.24
N PHE A 92 6.44 -14.73 13.17
CA PHE A 92 6.68 -16.17 13.24
C PHE A 92 5.45 -16.94 13.75
N PRO A 93 5.15 -18.14 13.20
CA PRO A 93 5.81 -18.80 12.07
C PRO A 93 5.28 -18.36 10.69
N PHE A 94 4.27 -17.48 10.63
CA PHE A 94 3.54 -17.15 9.41
C PHE A 94 4.40 -16.50 8.32
N VAL A 95 5.41 -15.70 8.69
CA VAL A 95 6.37 -15.11 7.75
C VAL A 95 7.07 -16.17 6.90
N LEU A 96 7.28 -17.39 7.43
CA LEU A 96 7.94 -18.47 6.70
C LEU A 96 7.13 -18.95 5.48
N LEU A 97 5.81 -18.73 5.46
CA LEU A 97 4.97 -19.07 4.32
C LEU A 97 5.36 -18.25 3.07
N LEU A 98 5.93 -17.05 3.26
CA LEU A 98 6.35 -16.16 2.17
C LEU A 98 7.61 -16.66 1.44
N ALA A 99 8.32 -17.65 1.98
CA ALA A 99 9.40 -18.32 1.27
C ALA A 99 8.91 -19.40 0.28
N LEU A 100 7.62 -19.76 0.33
CA LEU A 100 7.03 -20.79 -0.52
C LEU A 100 6.42 -20.18 -1.81
N PRO A 101 6.27 -20.97 -2.87
CA PRO A 101 5.45 -20.58 -4.03
C PRO A 101 4.02 -20.24 -3.59
N ASN A 102 3.43 -19.18 -4.16
CA ASN A 102 2.14 -18.63 -3.73
C ASN A 102 2.14 -18.18 -2.25
N GLY A 103 3.30 -17.80 -1.70
CA GLY A 103 3.46 -17.45 -0.30
C GLY A 103 2.43 -16.45 0.24
N PRO A 104 2.14 -15.33 -0.45
CA PRO A 104 1.10 -14.39 -0.02
C PRO A 104 -0.30 -15.02 0.08
N VAL A 105 -0.63 -15.93 -0.84
CA VAL A 105 -1.90 -16.68 -0.85
C VAL A 105 -1.98 -17.64 0.33
N LEU A 106 -0.89 -18.37 0.59
CA LEU A 106 -0.80 -19.28 1.74
C LEU A 106 -0.90 -18.52 3.07
N LEU A 107 -0.26 -17.36 3.17
CA LEU A 107 -0.37 -16.48 4.34
C LEU A 107 -1.83 -16.02 4.54
N LYS A 108 -2.50 -15.57 3.46
CA LYS A 108 -3.91 -15.17 3.49
C LYS A 108 -4.82 -16.32 3.93
N ILE A 109 -4.67 -17.51 3.36
CA ILE A 109 -5.39 -18.73 3.76
C ILE A 109 -5.20 -19.03 5.26
N ALA A 110 -3.96 -18.91 5.75
CA ALA A 110 -3.66 -19.14 7.17
C ALA A 110 -4.37 -18.11 8.07
N MET A 111 -4.38 -16.83 7.68
CA MET A 111 -5.10 -15.78 8.41
C MET A 111 -6.62 -16.02 8.38
N GLN A 112 -7.20 -16.38 7.23
CA GLN A 112 -8.63 -16.72 7.12
C GLN A 112 -8.99 -17.88 8.04
N CYS A 113 -8.22 -18.97 7.99
CA CYS A 113 -8.43 -20.14 8.84
C CYS A 113 -8.36 -19.79 10.33
N LEU A 114 -7.37 -18.99 10.73
CA LEU A 114 -7.21 -18.58 12.13
C LEU A 114 -8.35 -17.66 12.59
N ALA A 115 -8.81 -16.74 11.73
CA ALA A 115 -9.90 -15.84 12.03
C ALA A 115 -11.23 -16.60 12.19
N GLY A 116 -11.52 -17.53 11.29
CA GLY A 116 -12.67 -18.44 11.38
C GLY A 116 -12.63 -19.31 12.63
N PHE A 117 -11.48 -19.90 12.94
CA PHE A 117 -11.27 -20.72 14.13
C PHE A 117 -11.49 -19.94 15.42
N ALA A 118 -10.89 -18.75 15.53
CA ALA A 118 -11.03 -17.88 16.70
C ALA A 118 -12.48 -17.41 16.86
N MET A 119 -13.16 -17.05 15.77
CA MET A 119 -14.56 -16.63 15.79
C MET A 119 -15.50 -17.78 16.16
N TYR A 120 -15.22 -19.01 15.70
CA TYR A 120 -15.93 -20.20 16.14
C TYR A 120 -15.74 -20.47 17.63
N GLY A 121 -14.51 -20.29 18.14
CA GLY A 121 -14.16 -20.38 19.56
C GLY A 121 -14.94 -19.37 20.40
N LEU A 122 -14.96 -18.10 19.99
CA LEU A 122 -15.76 -17.05 20.62
C LEU A 122 -17.25 -17.40 20.64
N ALA A 123 -17.81 -17.79 19.49
CA ALA A 123 -19.23 -18.14 19.38
C ALA A 123 -19.60 -19.36 20.25
N ARG A 124 -18.68 -20.32 20.40
CA ARG A 124 -18.81 -21.44 21.33
C ARG A 124 -18.79 -20.96 22.79
N GLU A 125 -17.88 -20.07 23.16
CA GLU A 125 -17.80 -19.48 24.50
C GLU A 125 -19.09 -18.72 24.86
N MET A 126 -19.65 -18.01 23.89
CA MET A 126 -20.93 -17.31 24.01
C MET A 126 -22.16 -18.23 24.02
N ARG A 127 -21.96 -19.55 23.90
CA ARG A 127 -22.98 -20.61 23.88
C ARG A 127 -24.00 -20.48 22.73
N LEU A 128 -23.59 -19.91 21.60
CA LEU A 128 -24.44 -19.82 20.42
C LEU A 128 -24.70 -21.21 19.84
N SER A 129 -25.77 -21.35 19.04
CA SER A 129 -26.05 -22.63 18.38
C SER A 129 -24.97 -23.03 17.38
N PHE A 130 -24.90 -24.32 17.08
CA PHE A 130 -23.95 -24.86 16.09
C PHE A 130 -24.07 -24.17 14.72
N GLY A 131 -25.30 -23.93 14.24
CA GLY A 131 -25.53 -23.20 13.00
C GLY A 131 -25.02 -21.76 13.06
N ALA A 132 -25.30 -21.03 14.15
CA ALA A 132 -24.79 -19.67 14.35
C ALA A 132 -23.26 -19.65 14.36
N ARG A 133 -22.62 -20.62 15.01
CA ARG A 133 -21.16 -20.75 15.03
C ARG A 133 -20.58 -20.93 13.64
N ILE A 134 -21.18 -21.74 12.77
CA ILE A 134 -20.74 -21.92 11.37
C ILE A 134 -20.93 -20.62 10.57
N VAL A 135 -22.06 -19.94 10.76
CA VAL A 135 -22.36 -18.68 10.05
C VAL A 135 -21.31 -17.62 10.39
N VAL A 136 -21.11 -17.29 11.67
CA VAL A 136 -20.22 -16.17 12.06
C VAL A 136 -18.76 -16.41 11.72
N SER A 137 -18.32 -17.65 11.78
CA SER A 137 -16.95 -18.02 11.45
C SER A 137 -16.69 -18.00 9.95
N THR A 138 -17.63 -18.46 9.13
CA THR A 138 -17.50 -18.38 7.67
C THR A 138 -17.56 -16.94 7.18
N LEU A 139 -18.42 -16.10 7.77
CA LEU A 139 -18.44 -14.65 7.53
C LEU A 139 -17.07 -14.02 7.83
N MET A 140 -16.39 -14.50 8.87
CA MET A 140 -15.04 -14.03 9.20
C MET A 140 -13.96 -14.56 8.23
N GLU A 141 -14.02 -15.84 7.85
CA GLU A 141 -13.12 -16.47 6.86
C GLU A 141 -13.20 -15.77 5.49
N CYS A 142 -14.41 -15.37 5.08
CA CYS A 142 -14.69 -14.73 3.80
C CYS A 142 -15.05 -13.25 3.96
N SER A 143 -14.41 -12.57 4.91
CA SER A 143 -14.66 -11.15 5.15
C SER A 143 -14.23 -10.29 3.96
N GLY A 144 -14.90 -9.15 3.77
CA GLY A 144 -14.55 -8.15 2.78
C GLY A 144 -13.13 -7.59 2.95
N THR A 145 -12.56 -7.69 4.15
CA THR A 145 -11.16 -7.33 4.37
C THR A 145 -10.25 -8.31 3.62
N PHE A 146 -10.44 -9.61 3.81
CA PHE A 146 -9.66 -10.60 3.05
C PHE A 146 -10.01 -10.55 1.55
N ALA A 147 -11.22 -10.16 1.16
CA ALA A 147 -11.58 -10.09 -0.25
C ALA A 147 -10.80 -9.00 -1.00
N TRP A 148 -10.49 -7.86 -0.35
CA TRP A 148 -9.88 -6.69 -0.99
C TRP A 148 -8.44 -6.40 -0.56
N PHE A 149 -7.98 -7.01 0.53
CA PHE A 149 -6.60 -6.86 1.00
C PHE A 149 -5.87 -8.20 0.99
N SER A 150 -4.60 -8.16 0.60
CA SER A 150 -3.66 -9.29 0.65
C SER A 150 -2.28 -8.86 1.18
N HIS A 151 -2.26 -7.84 2.04
CA HIS A 151 -1.07 -7.25 2.65
C HIS A 151 -1.36 -6.88 4.12
N GLY A 152 -0.42 -6.19 4.78
CA GLY A 152 -0.48 -5.68 6.16
C GLY A 152 -1.83 -5.73 6.91
N PRO A 153 -2.90 -5.01 6.47
CA PRO A 153 -4.18 -4.92 7.17
C PRO A 153 -4.86 -6.27 7.45
N ILE A 154 -4.60 -7.33 6.67
CA ILE A 154 -5.22 -8.64 6.91
C ILE A 154 -4.58 -9.43 8.05
N MET A 155 -3.36 -9.08 8.45
CA MET A 155 -2.59 -9.91 9.37
C MET A 155 -3.06 -9.80 10.84
N PRO A 156 -3.50 -8.63 11.34
CA PRO A 156 -4.09 -8.52 12.69
C PRO A 156 -5.50 -9.14 12.83
N VAL A 157 -6.23 -9.28 11.72
CA VAL A 157 -7.65 -9.69 11.67
C VAL A 157 -7.98 -10.93 12.52
N PRO A 158 -7.18 -12.01 12.53
CA PRO A 158 -7.51 -13.21 13.31
C PRO A 158 -7.42 -13.01 14.82
N PHE A 159 -6.65 -12.01 15.25
CA PHE A 159 -6.35 -11.77 16.65
C PHE A 159 -7.44 -10.97 17.35
N LEU A 160 -8.29 -10.22 16.63
CA LEU A 160 -9.47 -9.58 17.20
C LEU A 160 -10.49 -10.58 17.79
N PRO A 161 -11.02 -11.58 17.03
CA PRO A 161 -11.92 -12.58 17.61
C PRO A 161 -11.23 -13.42 18.70
N MET A 162 -9.92 -13.67 18.59
CA MET A 162 -9.16 -14.39 19.62
C MET A 162 -9.07 -13.59 20.92
N LEU A 163 -8.79 -12.29 20.82
CA LEU A 163 -8.73 -11.37 21.95
C LEU A 163 -10.09 -11.27 22.64
N VAL A 164 -11.17 -11.08 21.87
CA VAL A 164 -12.53 -11.04 22.42
C VAL A 164 -12.94 -12.39 23.03
N TRP A 165 -12.53 -13.51 22.44
CA TRP A 165 -12.72 -14.82 23.04
C TRP A 165 -12.05 -14.92 24.42
N GLY A 166 -10.79 -14.48 24.54
CA GLY A 166 -10.09 -14.38 25.82
C GLY A 166 -10.82 -13.51 26.84
N ILE A 167 -11.27 -12.32 26.42
CA ILE A 167 -12.04 -11.38 27.26
C ILE A 167 -13.33 -12.02 27.78
N MET A 168 -14.11 -12.67 26.91
CA MET A 168 -15.35 -13.33 27.32
C MET A 168 -15.11 -14.44 28.34
N ARG A 169 -14.04 -15.20 28.13
CA ARG A 169 -13.61 -16.31 28.98
C ARG A 169 -13.11 -15.84 30.36
N CYS A 170 -12.34 -14.76 30.41
CA CYS A 170 -11.92 -14.13 31.68
C CYS A 170 -13.11 -13.73 32.57
N GLY A 171 -14.24 -13.35 31.97
CA GLY A 171 -15.48 -13.03 32.68
C GLY A 171 -16.33 -14.24 33.09
N GLY A 172 -15.81 -15.48 32.98
CA GLY A 172 -16.49 -16.71 33.37
C GLY A 172 -16.94 -16.70 34.84
N ASN A 173 -18.01 -17.44 35.14
CA ASN A 173 -18.59 -17.46 36.49
C ASN A 173 -17.84 -18.39 37.45
N ARG A 174 -17.20 -19.43 36.92
CA ARG A 174 -16.37 -20.36 37.69
C ARG A 174 -14.89 -20.14 37.37
N ASP A 175 -14.00 -20.36 38.34
CA ASP A 175 -12.56 -20.26 38.08
C ASP A 175 -12.10 -21.21 36.99
N ALA A 176 -12.71 -22.40 36.87
CA ALA A 176 -12.48 -23.34 35.77
C ALA A 176 -12.84 -22.77 34.38
N GLU A 177 -13.84 -21.89 34.31
CA GLU A 177 -14.26 -21.21 33.07
C GLU A 177 -13.30 -20.06 32.71
N ARG A 178 -12.64 -19.45 33.70
CA ARG A 178 -11.65 -18.36 33.50
C ARG A 178 -10.28 -18.84 33.04
N ARG A 179 -9.98 -20.13 33.24
CA ARG A 179 -8.68 -20.73 32.91
C ARG A 179 -8.29 -20.43 31.47
N TRP A 180 -7.03 -20.03 31.28
CA TRP A 180 -6.42 -19.70 29.99
C TRP A 180 -7.00 -18.48 29.24
N GLY A 181 -8.00 -17.79 29.80
CA GLY A 181 -8.55 -16.57 29.19
C GLY A 181 -7.48 -15.48 29.02
N TRP A 182 -6.63 -15.30 30.04
CA TRP A 182 -5.49 -14.37 30.00
C TRP A 182 -4.48 -14.73 28.90
N LEU A 183 -4.29 -16.03 28.61
CA LEU A 183 -3.37 -16.48 27.56
C LEU A 183 -3.93 -16.12 26.17
N LEU A 184 -5.23 -16.30 25.95
CA LEU A 184 -5.87 -15.85 24.70
C LEU A 184 -5.80 -14.33 24.52
N VAL A 185 -5.91 -13.57 25.61
CA VAL A 185 -5.70 -12.11 25.59
C VAL A 185 -4.25 -11.78 25.22
N ALA A 186 -3.27 -12.46 25.84
CA ALA A 186 -1.85 -12.26 25.54
C ALA A 186 -1.51 -12.60 24.09
N LEU A 187 -2.02 -13.71 23.57
CA LEU A 187 -1.85 -14.12 22.17
C LEU A 187 -2.58 -13.18 21.21
N GLY A 188 -3.76 -12.69 21.57
CA GLY A 188 -4.50 -11.70 20.78
C GLY A 188 -3.75 -10.38 20.65
N ILE A 189 -3.30 -9.78 21.77
CA ILE A 189 -2.54 -8.53 21.75
C ILE A 189 -1.15 -8.73 21.11
N GLY A 190 -0.42 -9.75 21.55
CA GLY A 190 0.93 -10.03 21.06
C GLY A 190 0.94 -10.34 19.57
N GLY A 191 0.03 -11.23 19.12
CA GLY A 191 -0.12 -11.60 17.72
C GLY A 191 -0.54 -10.42 16.84
N SER A 192 -1.48 -9.59 17.29
CA SER A 192 -1.94 -8.40 16.57
C SER A 192 -0.81 -7.39 16.32
N ILE A 193 0.06 -7.16 17.32
CA ILE A 193 1.20 -6.23 17.17
C ILE A 193 2.30 -6.84 16.28
N ILE A 194 2.66 -8.11 16.51
CA ILE A 194 3.72 -8.80 15.75
C ILE A 194 3.31 -9.00 14.28
N ALA A 195 2.00 -9.07 14.00
CA ALA A 195 1.47 -9.18 12.64
C ALA A 195 1.91 -8.03 11.71
N GLY A 196 2.41 -6.91 12.24
CA GLY A 196 3.14 -5.92 11.45
C GLY A 196 2.29 -4.79 10.89
N PHE A 197 1.04 -4.62 11.37
CA PHE A 197 0.19 -3.52 10.90
C PHE A 197 -0.43 -2.73 12.05
N PRO A 198 0.24 -1.65 12.52
CA PRO A 198 -0.10 -1.00 13.78
C PRO A 198 -1.47 -0.31 13.77
N GLU A 199 -1.91 0.27 12.65
CA GLU A 199 -3.20 0.98 12.59
C GLU A 199 -4.39 0.02 12.76
N THR A 200 -4.41 -1.10 12.04
CA THR A 200 -5.44 -2.13 12.22
C THR A 200 -5.39 -2.73 13.61
N ALA A 201 -4.18 -3.05 14.12
CA ALA A 201 -4.01 -3.58 15.47
C ALA A 201 -4.57 -2.64 16.55
N PHE A 202 -4.37 -1.33 16.38
CA PHE A 202 -4.88 -0.30 17.27
C PHE A 202 -6.41 -0.17 17.21
N LEU A 203 -7.00 -0.11 16.01
CA LEU A 203 -8.46 0.01 15.82
C LEU A 203 -9.21 -1.23 16.34
N ASP A 204 -8.68 -2.43 16.08
CA ASP A 204 -9.20 -3.69 16.61
C ASP A 204 -9.05 -3.76 18.14
N GLY A 205 -7.90 -3.30 18.65
CA GLY A 205 -7.65 -3.16 20.08
C GLY A 205 -8.65 -2.24 20.77
N LEU A 206 -9.06 -1.15 20.12
CA LEU A 206 -10.07 -0.22 20.65
C LEU A 206 -11.44 -0.88 20.77
N LEU A 207 -11.89 -1.64 19.76
CA LEU A 207 -13.13 -2.41 19.85
C LEU A 207 -13.06 -3.44 21.00
N ALA A 208 -11.96 -4.18 21.09
CA ALA A 208 -11.75 -5.15 22.14
C ALA A 208 -11.74 -4.49 23.54
N LEU A 209 -11.15 -3.30 23.68
CA LEU A 209 -11.15 -2.54 24.93
C LEU A 209 -12.57 -2.14 25.36
N VAL A 210 -13.40 -1.64 24.43
CA VAL A 210 -14.80 -1.31 24.74
C VAL A 210 -15.58 -2.56 25.18
N ILE A 211 -15.36 -3.69 24.51
CA ILE A 211 -15.97 -4.98 24.91
C ILE A 211 -15.45 -5.43 26.28
N ALA A 212 -14.16 -5.26 26.57
CA ALA A 212 -13.57 -5.59 27.87
C ALA A 212 -14.16 -4.75 29.00
N MET A 213 -14.30 -3.43 28.83
CA MET A 213 -14.92 -2.54 29.81
C MET A 213 -16.36 -2.97 30.12
N TRP A 214 -17.15 -3.22 29.07
CA TRP A 214 -18.50 -3.74 29.23
C TRP A 214 -18.51 -5.09 29.96
N ARG A 215 -17.64 -6.02 29.56
CA ARG A 215 -17.56 -7.37 30.14
C ARG A 215 -17.19 -7.33 31.61
N ILE A 216 -16.24 -6.48 32.00
CA ILE A 216 -15.84 -6.26 33.41
C ILE A 216 -17.03 -5.74 34.20
N GLY A 217 -17.72 -4.71 33.69
CA GLY A 217 -18.85 -4.06 34.38
C GLY A 217 -20.05 -4.98 34.65
N ILE A 218 -20.27 -6.01 33.80
CA ILE A 218 -21.35 -6.99 34.01
C ILE A 218 -20.91 -8.27 34.73
N SER A 219 -19.61 -8.44 34.99
CA SER A 219 -19.09 -9.66 35.60
C SER A 219 -19.32 -9.65 37.10
N ARG A 220 -19.81 -10.78 37.66
CA ARG A 220 -19.98 -10.94 39.12
C ARG A 220 -18.68 -10.76 39.91
N HIS A 221 -17.55 -11.06 39.28
CA HIS A 221 -16.22 -10.87 39.83
C HIS A 221 -15.43 -9.91 38.93
N GLY A 222 -15.85 -8.65 38.90
CA GLY A 222 -15.26 -7.62 38.04
C GLY A 222 -13.75 -7.45 38.23
N LEU A 223 -13.26 -7.34 39.47
CA LEU A 223 -11.82 -7.16 39.74
C LEU A 223 -10.97 -8.35 39.26
N PRO A 224 -11.27 -9.62 39.61
CA PRO A 224 -10.54 -10.76 39.04
C PRO A 224 -10.58 -10.79 37.51
N THR A 225 -11.72 -10.47 36.90
CA THR A 225 -11.86 -10.40 35.43
C THR A 225 -10.91 -9.35 34.85
N ALA A 226 -10.90 -8.15 35.43
CA ALA A 226 -10.01 -7.06 35.04
C ALA A 226 -8.54 -7.45 35.18
N LEU A 227 -8.13 -8.07 36.30
CA LEU A 227 -6.75 -8.51 36.52
C LEU A 227 -6.29 -9.54 35.48
N HIS A 228 -7.16 -10.47 35.07
CA HIS A 228 -6.82 -11.44 34.03
C HIS A 228 -6.67 -10.79 32.66
N ILE A 229 -7.56 -9.85 32.31
CA ILE A 229 -7.50 -9.11 31.04
C ILE A 229 -6.26 -8.21 31.01
N ILE A 230 -6.03 -7.41 32.05
CA ILE A 230 -4.88 -6.50 32.14
C ILE A 230 -3.57 -7.31 32.15
N GLY A 231 -3.49 -8.36 32.97
CA GLY A 231 -2.30 -9.21 33.03
C GLY A 231 -2.01 -9.90 31.68
N GLY A 232 -3.04 -10.44 31.01
CA GLY A 232 -2.90 -10.99 29.67
C GLY A 232 -2.44 -9.93 28.65
N GLY A 233 -3.03 -8.73 28.70
CA GLY A 233 -2.67 -7.63 27.82
C GLY A 233 -1.22 -7.18 28.00
N LEU A 234 -0.78 -7.01 29.25
CA LEU A 234 0.62 -6.67 29.58
C LEU A 234 1.59 -7.73 29.06
N LEU A 235 1.29 -9.02 29.28
CA LEU A 235 2.11 -10.11 28.74
C LEU A 235 2.14 -10.09 27.21
N GLY A 236 1.02 -9.81 26.54
CA GLY A 236 0.97 -9.64 25.09
C GLY A 236 1.88 -8.53 24.58
N VAL A 237 1.85 -7.35 25.22
CA VAL A 237 2.74 -6.21 24.88
C VAL A 237 4.21 -6.55 25.12
N LEU A 238 4.53 -7.25 26.21
CA LEU A 238 5.90 -7.69 26.49
C LEU A 238 6.40 -8.70 25.47
N LEU A 239 5.58 -9.67 25.09
CA LEU A 239 5.90 -10.68 24.08
C LEU A 239 6.05 -10.09 22.67
N SER A 240 5.41 -8.96 22.37
CA SER A 240 5.55 -8.26 21.09
C SER A 240 6.64 -7.18 21.07
N ALA A 241 7.40 -7.01 22.16
CA ALA A 241 8.50 -6.04 22.25
C ALA A 241 9.50 -6.09 21.09
N PRO A 242 9.88 -7.25 20.52
CA PRO A 242 10.75 -7.29 19.36
C PRO A 242 10.22 -6.55 18.13
N ALA A 243 8.90 -6.43 17.97
CA ALA A 243 8.27 -5.71 16.85
C ALA A 243 8.10 -4.21 17.14
N TRP A 244 7.52 -3.85 18.29
CA TRP A 244 7.16 -2.45 18.53
C TRP A 244 8.31 -1.58 19.05
N VAL A 245 9.29 -2.13 19.77
CA VAL A 245 10.44 -1.34 20.30
C VAL A 245 11.26 -0.71 19.17
N PRO A 246 11.76 -1.46 18.17
CA PRO A 246 12.53 -0.85 17.08
C PRO A 246 11.68 0.14 16.26
N PHE A 247 10.40 -0.17 16.04
CA PHE A 247 9.46 0.71 15.32
C PHE A 247 9.26 2.05 16.02
N ILE A 248 8.94 2.07 17.33
CA ILE A 248 8.73 3.31 18.08
C ILE A 248 10.01 4.15 18.12
N LEU A 249 11.18 3.51 18.24
CA LEU A 249 12.45 4.23 18.25
C LEU A 249 12.78 4.82 16.87
N LEU A 250 12.47 4.11 15.78
CA LEU A 250 12.66 4.62 14.42
C LEU A 250 11.72 5.80 14.12
N ILE A 251 10.43 5.71 14.47
CA ILE A 251 9.44 6.78 14.20
C ILE A 251 9.88 8.16 14.73
N ARG A 252 10.60 8.19 15.86
CA ARG A 252 11.07 9.45 16.46
C ARG A 252 11.93 10.27 15.51
N ASP A 253 12.69 9.61 14.64
CA ASP A 253 13.54 10.25 13.65
C ASP A 253 13.36 9.68 12.23
N ALA A 254 12.11 9.57 11.83
CA ALA A 254 11.76 9.12 10.49
C ALA A 254 10.78 10.05 9.78
N TYR A 255 10.81 9.97 8.45
CA TYR A 255 9.79 10.52 7.58
C TYR A 255 8.60 9.55 7.51
N LEU A 256 7.38 10.06 7.74
CA LEU A 256 6.15 9.28 7.81
C LEU A 256 5.19 9.55 6.64
N GLY A 257 5.57 10.42 5.70
CA GLY A 257 4.70 10.84 4.60
C GLY A 257 3.36 11.36 5.11
N GLN A 258 2.28 10.95 4.43
CA GLN A 258 0.92 11.35 4.78
C GLN A 258 0.53 10.91 6.21
N ASN A 259 1.19 9.90 6.81
CA ASN A 259 0.88 9.38 8.15
C ASN A 259 1.28 10.32 9.31
N SER A 260 1.81 11.52 9.05
CA SER A 260 2.13 12.49 10.10
C SER A 260 0.89 13.15 10.73
N ASP A 261 -0.16 13.42 9.95
CA ASP A 261 -1.49 13.88 10.45
C ASP A 261 -2.58 13.60 9.41
N ILE A 262 -3.47 12.65 9.69
CA ILE A 262 -4.56 12.22 8.79
C ILE A 262 -5.93 12.46 9.46
N GLY A 263 -5.97 13.19 10.59
CA GLY A 263 -7.15 13.23 11.46
C GLY A 263 -8.43 13.73 10.80
N THR A 264 -8.34 14.46 9.69
CA THR A 264 -9.48 15.00 8.95
C THR A 264 -9.84 14.21 7.70
N ALA A 265 -9.05 13.23 7.28
CA ALA A 265 -9.35 12.44 6.09
C ALA A 265 -10.53 11.47 6.34
N HIS A 266 -11.42 11.41 5.37
CA HIS A 266 -12.67 10.65 5.43
C HIS A 266 -12.99 10.10 4.04
N ALA A 267 -13.80 9.04 4.02
CA ALA A 267 -14.29 8.43 2.80
C ALA A 267 -15.34 9.32 2.12
N ASP A 268 -15.35 9.31 0.78
CA ASP A 268 -16.38 9.95 -0.03
C ASP A 268 -17.72 9.18 0.11
N VAL A 269 -18.83 9.86 -0.19
CA VAL A 269 -20.16 9.23 -0.30
C VAL A 269 -20.14 8.08 -1.32
N ALA A 270 -19.36 8.19 -2.39
CA ALA A 270 -19.21 7.11 -3.37
C ALA A 270 -18.59 5.84 -2.75
N ASN A 271 -17.69 5.96 -1.77
CA ASN A 271 -17.16 4.81 -1.04
C ASN A 271 -18.24 4.11 -0.20
N ALA A 272 -19.24 4.84 0.31
CA ALA A 272 -20.38 4.25 1.00
C ALA A 272 -21.23 3.35 0.08
N ALA A 273 -21.35 3.72 -1.20
CA ALA A 273 -22.02 2.89 -2.19
C ALA A 273 -21.24 1.59 -2.45
N MET A 274 -19.91 1.65 -2.55
CA MET A 274 -19.05 0.46 -2.66
C MET A 274 -19.12 -0.42 -1.40
N LEU A 275 -19.29 0.18 -0.22
CA LEU A 275 -19.43 -0.59 1.02
C LEU A 275 -20.68 -1.47 1.02
N LEU A 276 -21.80 -0.98 0.47
CA LEU A 276 -23.07 -1.72 0.33
C LEU A 276 -23.12 -2.63 -0.90
N PHE A 277 -22.54 -2.18 -2.01
CA PHE A 277 -22.51 -2.83 -3.31
C PHE A 277 -21.05 -2.95 -3.78
N PRO A 278 -20.32 -3.98 -3.32
CA PRO A 278 -18.86 -4.09 -3.46
C PRO A 278 -18.35 -3.86 -4.88
N TYR A 279 -19.06 -4.39 -5.88
CA TYR A 279 -18.61 -4.39 -7.27
C TYR A 279 -19.37 -3.39 -8.15
N LEU A 280 -20.06 -2.42 -7.54
CA LEU A 280 -20.78 -1.36 -8.26
C LEU A 280 -19.85 -0.54 -9.16
N LEU A 281 -18.62 -0.27 -8.72
CA LEU A 281 -17.60 0.45 -9.48
C LEU A 281 -16.55 -0.51 -10.12
N GLY A 282 -16.91 -1.79 -10.25
CA GLY A 282 -16.04 -2.87 -10.73
C GLY A 282 -15.26 -3.58 -9.62
N PRO A 283 -14.49 -4.63 -9.97
CA PRO A 283 -13.55 -5.29 -9.06
C PRO A 283 -12.44 -4.36 -8.55
N PRO A 284 -11.64 -4.78 -7.53
CA PRO A 284 -10.53 -3.99 -7.01
C PRO A 284 -9.69 -3.36 -8.12
N GLN A 285 -9.51 -2.04 -8.05
CA GLN A 285 -8.69 -1.27 -8.98
C GLN A 285 -9.15 -1.26 -10.45
N PHE A 286 -10.42 -1.61 -10.74
CA PHE A 286 -11.00 -1.59 -12.09
C PHE A 286 -10.76 -0.26 -12.82
N ALA A 287 -10.89 0.87 -12.11
CA ALA A 287 -10.67 2.22 -12.66
C ALA A 287 -9.24 2.42 -13.24
N PHE A 288 -8.24 1.69 -12.74
CA PHE A 288 -6.87 1.74 -13.27
C PHE A 288 -6.74 0.96 -14.58
N PHE A 289 -7.41 -0.19 -14.66
CA PHE A 289 -7.41 -1.04 -15.85
C PHE A 289 -8.06 -0.35 -17.04
N VAL A 290 -9.17 0.36 -16.80
CA VAL A 290 -9.90 1.07 -17.86
C VAL A 290 -9.38 2.49 -18.09
N GLN A 291 -8.31 2.90 -17.38
CA GLN A 291 -7.71 4.24 -17.49
C GLN A 291 -8.71 5.39 -17.24
N ALA A 292 -9.56 5.23 -16.23
CA ALA A 292 -10.53 6.25 -15.81
C ALA A 292 -9.84 7.50 -15.22
N SER A 293 -10.62 8.52 -14.94
CA SER A 293 -10.20 9.78 -14.31
C SER A 293 -9.47 9.55 -12.99
N GLU A 294 -8.62 10.50 -12.59
CA GLU A 294 -7.94 10.46 -11.30
C GLU A 294 -8.95 10.38 -10.14
N THR A 295 -10.10 11.06 -10.25
CA THR A 295 -11.15 11.02 -9.23
C THR A 295 -11.73 9.61 -9.06
N ALA A 296 -12.06 8.92 -10.16
CA ALA A 296 -12.57 7.54 -10.11
C ALA A 296 -11.51 6.56 -9.59
N ARG A 297 -10.24 6.81 -9.94
CA ARG A 297 -9.09 6.05 -9.47
C ARG A 297 -8.84 6.25 -7.97
N ALA A 298 -8.90 7.48 -7.47
CA ALA A 298 -8.69 7.83 -6.06
C ALA A 298 -9.69 7.16 -5.11
N LEU A 299 -10.92 6.89 -5.56
CA LEU A 299 -11.90 6.15 -4.76
C LEU A 299 -11.33 4.83 -4.22
N TRP A 300 -10.59 4.08 -5.03
CA TRP A 300 -10.00 2.80 -4.61
C TRP A 300 -8.91 2.93 -3.53
N TRP A 301 -8.22 4.07 -3.42
CA TRP A 301 -7.21 4.33 -2.37
C TRP A 301 -7.88 4.68 -1.04
N HIS A 302 -9.10 5.21 -1.07
CA HIS A 302 -9.83 5.65 0.13
C HIS A 302 -10.97 4.71 0.55
N THR A 303 -11.05 3.50 -0.03
CA THR A 303 -12.09 2.53 0.32
C THR A 303 -11.62 1.58 1.42
N SER A 304 -12.45 1.38 2.44
CA SER A 304 -12.27 0.29 3.41
C SER A 304 -12.61 -1.08 2.82
N ALA A 305 -12.61 -2.12 3.65
CA ALA A 305 -13.28 -3.37 3.31
C ALA A 305 -14.79 -3.15 3.11
N TYR A 306 -15.39 -3.71 2.06
CA TYR A 306 -16.85 -3.70 1.93
C TYR A 306 -17.51 -4.47 3.06
N CYS A 307 -18.73 -4.14 3.47
CA CYS A 307 -19.50 -4.95 4.41
C CYS A 307 -20.72 -5.63 3.76
N ASP A 308 -21.14 -5.18 2.59
CA ASP A 308 -22.31 -5.64 1.82
C ASP A 308 -23.68 -5.44 2.48
N PHE A 309 -24.68 -5.19 1.63
CA PHE A 309 -26.06 -4.94 2.04
C PHE A 309 -26.65 -6.08 2.89
N THR A 310 -26.36 -7.34 2.56
CA THR A 310 -26.99 -8.52 3.19
C THR A 310 -26.50 -8.70 4.61
N LEU A 311 -25.19 -8.56 4.84
CA LEU A 311 -24.60 -8.63 6.18
C LEU A 311 -25.08 -7.48 7.06
N ILE A 312 -25.10 -6.25 6.55
CA ILE A 312 -25.59 -5.09 7.29
C ILE A 312 -27.05 -5.27 7.66
N LEU A 313 -27.89 -5.75 6.73
CA LEU A 313 -29.29 -6.07 7.02
C LEU A 313 -29.41 -7.10 8.16
N ALA A 314 -28.66 -8.20 8.10
CA ALA A 314 -28.66 -9.22 9.16
C ALA A 314 -28.21 -8.66 10.51
N ALA A 315 -27.16 -7.83 10.52
CA ALA A 315 -26.63 -7.20 11.72
C ALA A 315 -27.62 -6.19 12.33
N LEU A 316 -28.30 -5.39 11.50
CA LEU A 316 -29.34 -4.46 11.94
C LEU A 316 -30.54 -5.20 12.54
N VAL A 317 -30.96 -6.34 11.96
CA VAL A 317 -31.98 -7.20 12.56
C VAL A 317 -31.53 -7.71 13.95
N GLY A 318 -30.26 -8.10 14.08
CA GLY A 318 -29.65 -8.48 15.36
C GLY A 318 -29.66 -7.34 16.38
N LEU A 319 -29.35 -6.11 15.94
CA LEU A 319 -29.39 -4.93 16.80
C LEU A 319 -30.81 -4.58 17.23
N ALA A 320 -31.78 -4.60 16.31
CA ALA A 320 -33.20 -4.37 16.59
C ALA A 320 -33.76 -5.38 17.61
N GLY A 321 -33.27 -6.64 17.61
CA GLY A 321 -33.59 -7.63 18.63
C GLY A 321 -33.28 -7.16 20.07
N ALA A 322 -32.28 -6.30 20.26
CA ALA A 322 -31.96 -5.70 21.56
C ALA A 322 -33.01 -4.66 22.03
N VAL A 323 -33.80 -4.10 21.12
CA VAL A 323 -34.79 -3.05 21.40
C VAL A 323 -36.20 -3.64 21.57
N PHE A 324 -36.62 -4.52 20.65
CA PHE A 324 -38.02 -4.94 20.51
C PHE A 324 -38.40 -6.21 21.29
N SER A 325 -37.45 -6.93 21.88
CA SER A 325 -37.80 -8.07 22.72
C SER A 325 -38.30 -7.61 24.10
N SER A 326 -39.58 -7.89 24.36
CA SER A 326 -40.27 -7.52 25.61
C SER A 326 -39.57 -8.07 26.86
N ARG A 327 -39.47 -7.25 27.92
CA ARG A 327 -38.98 -7.64 29.26
C ARG A 327 -39.70 -8.86 29.87
N ARG A 328 -40.91 -9.21 29.38
CA ARG A 328 -41.75 -10.29 29.92
C ARG A 328 -41.41 -11.70 29.43
N ILE A 329 -40.61 -11.86 28.36
CA ILE A 329 -40.36 -13.17 27.74
C ILE A 329 -38.85 -13.32 27.60
N GLY A 330 -38.25 -14.21 28.40
CA GLY A 330 -36.88 -14.75 28.32
C GLY A 330 -35.78 -13.86 27.70
N SER A 331 -34.80 -13.44 28.51
CA SER A 331 -33.68 -12.54 28.13
C SER A 331 -33.12 -12.79 26.72
N VAL A 332 -33.14 -11.77 25.85
CA VAL A 332 -32.29 -11.76 24.65
C VAL A 332 -30.85 -11.91 25.07
N ALA A 333 -30.20 -12.95 24.56
CA ALA A 333 -28.82 -13.23 24.88
C ALA A 333 -27.95 -12.03 24.49
N TRP A 334 -27.08 -11.63 25.42
CA TRP A 334 -26.04 -10.62 25.17
C TRP A 334 -26.57 -9.23 24.76
N ARG A 335 -27.74 -8.79 25.25
CA ARG A 335 -28.34 -7.47 24.95
C ARG A 335 -27.35 -6.30 25.08
N GLY A 336 -26.58 -6.26 26.16
CA GLY A 336 -25.59 -5.19 26.39
C GLY A 336 -24.49 -5.16 25.32
N LEU A 337 -23.99 -6.34 24.90
CA LEU A 337 -22.99 -6.45 23.84
C LEU A 337 -23.53 -5.92 22.51
N ARG A 338 -24.79 -6.23 22.17
CA ARG A 338 -25.41 -5.72 20.93
C ARG A 338 -25.42 -4.20 20.88
N VAL A 339 -25.76 -3.55 22.00
CA VAL A 339 -25.74 -2.09 22.12
C VAL A 339 -24.31 -1.55 22.00
N VAL A 340 -23.33 -2.19 22.66
CA VAL A 340 -21.92 -1.82 22.56
C VAL A 340 -21.43 -1.87 21.11
N LEU A 341 -21.71 -2.96 20.39
CA LEU A 341 -21.34 -3.12 18.98
C LEU A 341 -22.04 -2.10 18.08
N GLY A 342 -23.33 -1.85 18.30
CA GLY A 342 -24.10 -0.86 17.54
C GLY A 342 -23.59 0.57 17.75
N LEU A 343 -23.28 0.96 18.98
CA LEU A 343 -22.70 2.26 19.29
C LEU A 343 -21.29 2.41 18.70
N TYR A 344 -20.48 1.35 18.76
CA TYR A 344 -19.16 1.34 18.13
C TYR A 344 -19.26 1.55 16.60
N LEU A 345 -20.12 0.79 15.92
CA LEU A 345 -20.36 0.92 14.47
C LEU A 345 -20.83 2.33 14.11
N LEU A 346 -21.73 2.92 14.90
CA LEU A 346 -22.21 4.28 14.70
C LEU A 346 -21.08 5.32 14.85
N MET A 347 -20.33 5.27 15.96
CA MET A 347 -19.27 6.25 16.24
C MET A 347 -18.12 6.17 15.23
N THR A 348 -17.69 4.94 14.89
CA THR A 348 -16.64 4.73 13.90
C THR A 348 -17.10 5.01 12.48
N GLY A 349 -18.37 4.74 12.15
CA GLY A 349 -18.99 5.16 10.89
C GLY A 349 -19.01 6.67 10.74
N MET A 350 -19.43 7.41 11.78
CA MET A 350 -19.37 8.88 11.76
C MET A 350 -17.94 9.39 11.56
N LYS A 351 -16.94 8.78 12.19
CA LYS A 351 -15.53 9.12 11.95
C LYS A 351 -15.06 8.81 10.54
N ALA A 352 -15.38 7.62 10.02
CA ALA A 352 -14.94 7.18 8.68
C ALA A 352 -15.50 8.04 7.55
N PHE A 353 -16.73 8.58 7.71
CA PHE A 353 -17.40 9.43 6.72
C PHE A 353 -17.38 10.93 7.07
N GLY A 354 -16.60 11.35 8.07
CA GLY A 354 -16.43 12.77 8.42
C GLY A 354 -17.69 13.46 9.00
N ILE A 355 -18.60 12.70 9.61
CA ILE A 355 -19.87 13.21 10.15
C ILE A 355 -19.66 13.76 11.57
N GLN A 356 -20.01 15.04 11.76
CA GLN A 356 -20.02 15.70 13.07
C GLN A 356 -21.33 15.41 13.84
N PRO A 357 -21.30 15.27 15.19
CA PRO A 357 -20.17 15.46 16.11
C PRO A 357 -19.29 14.22 16.33
N GLY A 358 -19.59 13.09 15.67
CA GLY A 358 -18.93 11.81 15.92
C GLY A 358 -17.42 11.80 15.65
N GLN A 359 -17.00 12.43 14.56
CA GLN A 359 -15.57 12.60 14.25
C GLN A 359 -14.82 13.32 15.38
N TYR A 360 -15.35 14.46 15.85
CA TYR A 360 -14.71 15.24 16.93
C TYR A 360 -14.52 14.43 18.22
N LEU A 361 -15.53 13.66 18.61
CA LEU A 361 -15.45 12.81 19.81
C LEU A 361 -14.42 11.68 19.64
N MET A 362 -14.33 11.08 18.46
CA MET A 362 -13.33 10.03 18.17
C MET A 362 -11.91 10.61 18.14
N ASP A 363 -11.74 11.83 17.64
CA ASP A 363 -10.44 12.53 17.58
C ASP A 363 -9.86 12.85 18.96
N MET A 364 -10.67 12.81 20.03
CA MET A 364 -10.20 12.94 21.42
C MET A 364 -9.46 11.70 21.91
N ILE A 365 -9.65 10.54 21.27
CA ILE A 365 -8.96 9.31 21.65
C ILE A 365 -7.51 9.41 21.17
N PRO A 366 -6.50 9.33 22.07
CA PRO A 366 -5.10 9.44 21.68
C PRO A 366 -4.74 8.40 20.62
N GLY A 367 -4.07 8.82 19.56
CA GLY A 367 -3.67 7.96 18.44
C GLY A 367 -4.65 7.90 17.27
N ILE A 368 -5.94 8.16 17.46
CA ILE A 368 -6.94 8.03 16.36
C ILE A 368 -6.66 8.97 15.20
N ARG A 369 -6.25 10.22 15.48
CA ARG A 369 -5.94 11.22 14.44
C ARG A 369 -4.77 10.82 13.54
N GLN A 370 -3.89 9.96 14.04
CA GLN A 370 -2.73 9.45 13.30
C GLN A 370 -3.06 8.22 12.45
N THR A 371 -4.31 7.74 12.47
CA THR A 371 -4.73 6.55 11.70
C THR A 371 -5.57 6.93 10.49
N MET A 372 -5.41 6.20 9.39
CA MET A 372 -6.36 6.18 8.29
C MET A 372 -7.62 5.39 8.67
N THR A 373 -8.39 5.88 9.66
CA THR A 373 -9.56 5.16 10.20
C THR A 373 -10.55 4.77 9.09
N HIS A 374 -10.77 5.64 8.10
CA HIS A 374 -11.70 5.38 6.99
C HIS A 374 -11.30 4.22 6.08
N ILE A 375 -10.03 3.78 6.09
CA ILE A 375 -9.54 2.62 5.33
C ILE A 375 -9.46 1.40 6.25
N TYR A 376 -8.79 1.53 7.40
CA TYR A 376 -8.37 0.37 8.19
C TYR A 376 -9.36 -0.09 9.27
N ILE A 377 -10.53 0.54 9.40
CA ILE A 377 -11.58 0.12 10.35
C ILE A 377 -12.36 -1.13 9.92
N GLY A 378 -12.25 -1.52 8.64
CA GLY A 378 -12.97 -2.63 8.02
C GLY A 378 -12.99 -3.94 8.81
N PRO A 379 -11.85 -4.43 9.35
CA PRO A 379 -11.79 -5.62 10.18
C PRO A 379 -12.71 -5.59 11.41
N SER A 380 -12.67 -4.48 12.15
CA SER A 380 -13.52 -4.25 13.32
C SER A 380 -15.01 -4.18 12.97
N TRP A 381 -15.35 -3.55 11.83
CA TRP A 381 -16.72 -3.54 11.32
C TRP A 381 -17.20 -4.95 10.97
N TRP A 382 -16.39 -5.73 10.24
CA TRP A 382 -16.73 -7.11 9.91
C TRP A 382 -16.95 -7.98 11.13
N PHE A 383 -16.08 -7.87 12.13
CA PHE A 383 -16.23 -8.61 13.37
C PHE A 383 -17.57 -8.26 14.06
N ALA A 384 -17.85 -6.97 14.24
CA ALA A 384 -19.05 -6.50 14.91
C ALA A 384 -20.33 -6.90 14.16
N LEU A 385 -20.36 -6.69 12.84
CA LEU A 385 -21.49 -7.03 11.98
C LEU A 385 -21.71 -8.55 11.91
N SER A 386 -20.64 -9.34 11.78
CA SER A 386 -20.73 -10.81 11.76
C SER A 386 -21.28 -11.35 13.08
N LEU A 387 -20.84 -10.81 14.22
CA LEU A 387 -21.34 -11.21 15.52
C LEU A 387 -22.82 -10.84 15.71
N LEU A 388 -23.23 -9.63 15.31
CA LEU A 388 -24.63 -9.20 15.33
C LEU A 388 -25.51 -10.06 14.42
N ALA A 389 -25.05 -10.38 13.21
CA ALA A 389 -25.74 -11.26 12.27
C ALA A 389 -25.89 -12.68 12.82
N GLY A 390 -24.85 -13.21 13.47
CA GLY A 390 -24.90 -14.50 14.17
C GLY A 390 -25.90 -14.53 15.32
N LEU A 391 -25.97 -13.45 16.09
CA LEU A 391 -26.95 -13.29 17.17
C LEU A 391 -28.38 -13.19 16.59
N ALA A 392 -28.58 -12.46 15.49
CA ALA A 392 -29.86 -12.41 14.79
C ALA A 392 -30.30 -13.80 14.30
N PHE A 393 -29.35 -14.56 13.72
CA PHE A 393 -29.58 -15.92 13.30
C PHE A 393 -29.97 -16.82 14.47
N ASP A 394 -29.30 -16.71 15.62
CA ASP A 394 -29.59 -17.52 16.80
C ASP A 394 -30.95 -17.19 17.43
N ASP A 395 -31.35 -15.90 17.41
CA ASP A 395 -32.64 -15.44 17.92
C ASP A 395 -33.84 -16.08 17.20
N THR A 396 -33.69 -16.50 15.94
CA THR A 396 -34.75 -17.23 15.23
C THR A 396 -35.19 -18.53 15.93
N ARG A 397 -34.41 -19.01 16.90
CA ARG A 397 -34.70 -20.20 17.72
C ARG A 397 -35.50 -19.88 18.96
N THR A 398 -35.35 -18.68 19.51
CA THR A 398 -35.77 -18.34 20.89
C THR A 398 -36.74 -17.16 20.93
N ALA A 399 -36.62 -16.22 20.00
CA ALA A 399 -37.43 -15.02 19.95
C ALA A 399 -38.82 -15.27 19.31
N PRO A 400 -39.85 -14.50 19.73
CA PRO A 400 -41.16 -14.53 19.07
C PRO A 400 -41.06 -14.15 17.59
N LYS A 401 -41.75 -14.92 16.72
CA LYS A 401 -41.74 -14.70 15.26
C LYS A 401 -42.13 -13.28 14.87
N ALA A 402 -43.14 -12.72 15.55
CA ALA A 402 -43.59 -11.35 15.29
C ALA A 402 -42.45 -10.35 15.52
N ALA A 403 -41.68 -10.48 16.60
CA ALA A 403 -40.57 -9.56 16.91
C ALA A 403 -39.49 -9.59 15.82
N VAL A 404 -39.11 -10.78 15.34
CA VAL A 404 -38.14 -10.94 14.23
C VAL A 404 -38.67 -10.31 12.94
N ARG A 405 -39.95 -10.47 12.62
CA ARG A 405 -40.58 -9.87 11.43
C ARG A 405 -40.61 -8.34 11.49
N HIS A 406 -40.98 -7.77 12.64
CA HIS A 406 -40.95 -6.32 12.84
C HIS A 406 -39.53 -5.78 12.71
N ALA A 407 -38.55 -6.46 13.30
CA ALA A 407 -37.14 -6.10 13.15
C ALA A 407 -36.69 -6.10 11.68
N CYS A 408 -37.11 -7.10 10.89
CA CYS A 408 -36.82 -7.15 9.45
C CYS A 408 -37.38 -5.94 8.70
N VAL A 409 -38.65 -5.57 8.92
CA VAL A 409 -39.29 -4.43 8.23
C VAL A 409 -38.64 -3.10 8.65
N LEU A 410 -38.44 -2.91 9.95
CA LEU A 410 -37.88 -1.67 10.52
C LEU A 410 -36.43 -1.42 10.10
N THR A 411 -35.70 -2.46 9.69
CA THR A 411 -34.30 -2.34 9.28
C THR A 411 -34.14 -2.30 7.77
N PHE A 412 -34.96 -3.04 7.02
CA PHE A 412 -34.91 -3.06 5.56
C PHE A 412 -35.27 -1.72 4.93
N VAL A 413 -36.36 -1.07 5.38
CA VAL A 413 -36.84 0.18 4.75
C VAL A 413 -35.79 1.31 4.87
N PRO A 414 -35.22 1.62 6.05
CA PRO A 414 -34.17 2.63 6.15
C PRO A 414 -32.93 2.27 5.34
N LEU A 415 -32.51 0.99 5.36
CA LEU A 415 -31.32 0.55 4.63
C LEU A 415 -31.51 0.69 3.10
N ALA A 416 -32.70 0.38 2.59
CA ALA A 416 -33.05 0.58 1.19
C ALA A 416 -33.06 2.07 0.81
N MET A 417 -33.61 2.95 1.67
CA MET A 417 -33.55 4.39 1.46
C MET A 417 -32.11 4.93 1.48
N THR A 418 -31.29 4.50 2.44
CA THR A 418 -29.86 4.83 2.49
C THR A 418 -29.14 4.36 1.23
N SER A 419 -29.48 3.17 0.72
CA SER A 419 -28.90 2.63 -0.52
C SER A 419 -29.17 3.53 -1.72
N VAL A 420 -30.41 4.04 -1.87
CA VAL A 420 -30.76 4.99 -2.93
C VAL A 420 -29.94 6.28 -2.81
N LEU A 421 -29.77 6.80 -1.59
CA LEU A 421 -29.01 8.03 -1.35
C LEU A 421 -27.52 7.87 -1.68
N VAL A 422 -26.87 6.79 -1.22
CA VAL A 422 -25.43 6.58 -1.47
C VAL A 422 -25.14 6.26 -2.93
N VAL A 423 -26.00 5.48 -3.60
CA VAL A 423 -25.89 5.23 -5.05
C VAL A 423 -26.11 6.52 -5.84
N GLY A 424 -27.05 7.38 -5.42
CA GLY A 424 -27.22 8.71 -5.97
C GLY A 424 -25.97 9.60 -5.79
N GLY A 425 -25.27 9.47 -4.66
CA GLY A 425 -23.98 10.12 -4.42
C GLY A 425 -22.86 9.62 -5.34
N ALA A 426 -22.86 8.32 -5.68
CA ALA A 426 -21.90 7.71 -6.60
C ALA A 426 -22.18 7.97 -8.09
N ARG A 427 -23.20 8.76 -8.45
CA ARG A 427 -23.67 8.93 -9.83
C ARG A 427 -22.60 9.38 -10.83
N SER A 428 -21.66 10.23 -10.41
CA SER A 428 -20.61 10.77 -11.28
C SER A 428 -19.63 9.68 -11.68
N ALA A 429 -19.12 8.93 -10.69
CA ALA A 429 -18.23 7.79 -10.93
C ALA A 429 -18.94 6.70 -11.76
N ILE A 430 -20.22 6.42 -11.47
CA ILE A 430 -20.99 5.44 -12.24
C ILE A 430 -21.15 5.88 -13.70
N ALA A 431 -21.52 7.14 -13.94
CA ALA A 431 -21.73 7.68 -15.29
C ALA A 431 -20.44 7.68 -16.11
N GLU A 432 -19.30 7.99 -15.49
CA GLU A 432 -18.00 7.92 -16.13
C GLU A 432 -17.65 6.48 -16.53
N LEU A 433 -17.68 5.55 -15.57
CA LEU A 433 -17.36 4.14 -15.84
C LEU A 433 -18.35 3.48 -16.81
N TRP A 434 -19.59 3.99 -16.89
CA TRP A 434 -20.61 3.52 -17.85
C TRP A 434 -20.15 3.59 -19.31
N THR A 435 -19.23 4.49 -19.64
CA THR A 435 -18.69 4.66 -20.99
C THR A 435 -17.69 3.57 -21.41
N HIS A 436 -17.21 2.75 -20.46
CA HIS A 436 -16.14 1.76 -20.68
C HIS A 436 -16.65 0.37 -21.13
N GLY A 437 -17.86 0.30 -21.70
CA GLY A 437 -18.36 -0.87 -22.44
C GLY A 437 -19.20 -1.89 -21.66
N HIS A 438 -19.57 -2.98 -22.34
CA HIS A 438 -20.55 -3.97 -21.87
C HIS A 438 -20.16 -4.71 -20.58
N HIS A 439 -18.86 -4.91 -20.33
CA HIS A 439 -18.40 -5.58 -19.11
C HIS A 439 -18.80 -4.82 -17.85
N TYR A 440 -18.70 -3.49 -17.86
CA TYR A 440 -19.10 -2.67 -16.71
C TYR A 440 -20.62 -2.70 -16.50
N HIS A 441 -21.42 -2.64 -17.58
CA HIS A 441 -22.89 -2.70 -17.48
C HIS A 441 -23.36 -4.00 -16.81
N ALA A 442 -22.74 -5.12 -17.16
CA ALA A 442 -23.02 -6.42 -16.54
C ALA A 442 -22.66 -6.43 -15.05
N LEU A 443 -21.50 -5.87 -14.66
CA LEU A 443 -21.05 -5.80 -13.26
C LEU A 443 -21.99 -4.97 -12.39
N VAL A 444 -22.46 -3.83 -12.88
CA VAL A 444 -23.45 -2.99 -12.19
C VAL A 444 -24.77 -3.76 -12.00
N ALA A 445 -25.28 -4.37 -13.08
CA ALA A 445 -26.53 -5.14 -13.03
C ALA A 445 -26.41 -6.31 -12.04
N TRP A 446 -25.32 -7.08 -12.09
CA TRP A 446 -25.07 -8.20 -11.20
C TRP A 446 -24.94 -7.75 -9.74
N SER A 447 -24.28 -6.62 -9.46
CA SER A 447 -24.15 -6.09 -8.10
C SER A 447 -25.51 -5.80 -7.46
N PHE A 448 -26.42 -5.17 -8.20
CA PHE A 448 -27.77 -4.90 -7.71
C PHE A 448 -28.65 -6.16 -7.64
N MET A 449 -28.64 -6.98 -8.69
CA MET A 449 -29.41 -8.23 -8.73
C MET A 449 -29.01 -9.17 -7.59
N TRP A 450 -27.71 -9.27 -7.31
CA TRP A 450 -27.20 -10.08 -6.21
C TRP A 450 -27.71 -9.57 -4.86
N ALA A 451 -27.54 -8.28 -4.58
CA ALA A 451 -27.99 -7.67 -3.32
C ALA A 451 -29.50 -7.81 -3.10
N VAL A 452 -30.31 -7.60 -4.14
CA VAL A 452 -31.78 -7.77 -4.06
C VAL A 452 -32.14 -9.23 -3.81
N THR A 453 -31.48 -10.17 -4.50
CA THR A 453 -31.74 -11.60 -4.37
C THR A 453 -31.41 -12.09 -2.97
N THR A 454 -30.20 -11.80 -2.47
CA THR A 454 -29.75 -12.23 -1.14
C THR A 454 -30.54 -11.55 -0.02
N ALA A 455 -30.88 -10.27 -0.15
CA ALA A 455 -31.76 -9.59 0.80
C ALA A 455 -33.13 -10.26 0.87
N THR A 456 -33.73 -10.56 -0.28
CA THR A 456 -35.05 -11.20 -0.36
C THR A 456 -35.03 -12.60 0.27
N LEU A 457 -34.01 -13.41 -0.06
CA LEU A 457 -33.86 -14.76 0.50
C LEU A 457 -33.59 -14.73 2.01
N LEU A 458 -32.81 -13.76 2.50
CA LEU A 458 -32.53 -13.57 3.91
C LEU A 458 -33.81 -13.19 4.68
N LEU A 459 -34.54 -12.18 4.19
CA LEU A 459 -35.80 -11.74 4.78
C LEU A 459 -36.82 -12.88 4.79
N TRP A 460 -36.93 -13.63 3.68
CA TRP A 460 -37.79 -14.79 3.60
C TRP A 460 -37.37 -15.90 4.58
N GLY A 461 -36.07 -16.12 4.75
CA GLY A 461 -35.50 -17.04 5.73
C GLY A 461 -35.86 -16.67 7.18
N PHE A 462 -35.75 -15.38 7.53
CA PHE A 462 -36.17 -14.87 8.85
C PHE A 462 -37.69 -14.87 9.04
N TRP A 463 -38.46 -14.68 7.98
CA TRP A 463 -39.93 -14.71 8.02
C TRP A 463 -40.50 -16.14 8.15
N LYS A 464 -39.84 -17.12 7.52
CA LYS A 464 -40.25 -18.52 7.48
C LYS A 464 -39.88 -19.20 8.80
N SER A 465 -40.85 -19.88 9.42
CA SER A 465 -40.60 -20.56 10.68
C SER A 465 -39.95 -21.94 10.52
N GLY A 466 -39.26 -22.38 11.58
CA GLY A 466 -38.79 -23.76 11.72
C GLY A 466 -37.36 -23.98 11.21
N LYS A 467 -37.02 -25.23 10.88
CA LYS A 467 -35.68 -25.59 10.41
C LYS A 467 -35.38 -24.99 9.03
N SER A 468 -36.34 -25.02 8.11
CA SER A 468 -36.12 -24.60 6.71
C SER A 468 -35.83 -23.10 6.56
N GLY A 469 -36.51 -22.22 7.32
CA GLY A 469 -36.22 -20.78 7.30
C GLY A 469 -34.82 -20.47 7.83
N ARG A 470 -34.42 -21.14 8.91
CA ARG A 470 -33.05 -21.03 9.46
C ARG A 470 -31.99 -21.53 8.48
N VAL A 471 -32.21 -22.68 7.86
CA VAL A 471 -31.27 -23.18 6.83
C VAL A 471 -31.15 -22.18 5.69
N LEU A 472 -32.27 -21.62 5.22
CA LEU A 472 -32.25 -20.61 4.17
C LEU A 472 -31.47 -19.34 4.57
N ALA A 473 -31.76 -18.74 5.73
CA ALA A 473 -31.05 -17.55 6.20
C ALA A 473 -29.55 -17.80 6.37
N GLY A 474 -29.19 -18.95 6.96
CA GLY A 474 -27.80 -19.35 7.14
C GLY A 474 -27.08 -19.57 5.81
N MET A 475 -27.67 -20.36 4.90
CA MET A 475 -27.11 -20.59 3.56
C MET A 475 -27.00 -19.31 2.75
N THR A 476 -27.96 -18.38 2.87
CA THR A 476 -27.91 -17.09 2.19
C THR A 476 -26.69 -16.28 2.66
N LEU A 477 -26.45 -16.20 3.97
CA LEU A 477 -25.27 -15.50 4.50
C LEU A 477 -23.95 -16.17 4.08
N LEU A 478 -23.90 -17.51 4.13
CA LEU A 478 -22.71 -18.27 3.72
C LEU A 478 -22.40 -18.10 2.23
N VAL A 479 -23.38 -18.32 1.36
CA VAL A 479 -23.23 -18.21 -0.09
C VAL A 479 -22.93 -16.77 -0.49
N ASN A 480 -23.61 -15.78 0.10
CA ASN A 480 -23.33 -14.37 -0.15
C ASN A 480 -21.86 -14.02 0.12
N SER A 481 -21.35 -14.41 1.29
CA SER A 481 -19.98 -14.10 1.69
C SER A 481 -18.95 -14.81 0.82
N VAL A 482 -19.14 -16.09 0.50
CA VAL A 482 -18.24 -16.85 -0.38
C VAL A 482 -18.24 -16.30 -1.80
N VAL A 483 -19.41 -16.02 -2.37
CA VAL A 483 -19.53 -15.51 -3.75
C VAL A 483 -18.89 -14.13 -3.85
N LEU A 484 -19.25 -13.19 -2.97
CA LEU A 484 -18.68 -11.85 -2.99
C LEU A 484 -17.17 -11.88 -2.77
N PHE A 485 -16.67 -12.74 -1.88
CA PHE A 485 -15.23 -12.92 -1.70
C PHE A 485 -14.52 -13.44 -2.96
N SER A 486 -15.19 -14.30 -3.74
CA SER A 486 -14.59 -14.98 -4.89
C SER A 486 -14.56 -14.14 -6.17
N VAL A 487 -15.37 -13.08 -6.28
CA VAL A 487 -15.43 -12.23 -7.49
C VAL A 487 -14.06 -11.66 -7.88
N PRO A 488 -13.24 -11.08 -6.96
CA PRO A 488 -11.93 -10.56 -7.32
C PRO A 488 -10.99 -11.65 -7.82
N LEU A 489 -11.14 -12.90 -7.40
CA LEU A 489 -10.26 -14.00 -7.86
C LEU A 489 -10.36 -14.26 -9.37
N LEU A 490 -11.47 -13.85 -10.00
CA LEU A 490 -11.62 -13.87 -11.46
C LEU A 490 -10.73 -12.83 -12.16
N CYS A 491 -10.17 -11.88 -11.42
CA CYS A 491 -9.17 -10.93 -11.92
C CYS A 491 -7.74 -11.51 -11.86
N GLY A 492 -7.58 -12.77 -11.44
CA GLY A 492 -6.29 -13.45 -11.41
C GLY A 492 -5.71 -13.64 -12.81
N VAL A 493 -4.38 -13.64 -12.89
CA VAL A 493 -3.66 -13.81 -14.16
C VAL A 493 -3.04 -15.20 -14.23
N LYS A 494 -2.82 -15.71 -15.45
CA LYS A 494 -2.05 -16.95 -15.62
C LYS A 494 -0.60 -16.72 -15.19
N PRO A 495 0.01 -17.63 -14.42
CA PRO A 495 1.41 -17.58 -14.08
C PRO A 495 2.31 -17.43 -15.31
N VAL A 496 3.19 -16.42 -15.27
CA VAL A 496 4.23 -16.20 -16.28
C VAL A 496 5.59 -16.41 -15.65
N ARG A 497 6.51 -17.05 -16.38
CA ARG A 497 7.88 -17.23 -15.90
C ARG A 497 8.65 -15.92 -15.97
N SER A 498 9.32 -15.57 -14.88
CA SER A 498 10.33 -14.51 -14.81
C SER A 498 11.53 -14.83 -15.70
N ASP A 499 12.22 -13.78 -16.15
CA ASP A 499 13.51 -13.94 -16.84
C ASP A 499 14.63 -14.26 -15.84
N GLU A 500 14.78 -15.54 -15.51
CA GLU A 500 15.80 -16.02 -14.57
C GLU A 500 17.23 -15.70 -15.01
N THR A 501 17.49 -15.62 -16.31
CA THR A 501 18.82 -15.32 -16.85
C THR A 501 19.19 -13.88 -16.50
N ALA A 502 18.32 -12.92 -16.86
CA ALA A 502 18.53 -11.52 -16.56
C ALA A 502 18.58 -11.24 -15.04
N LEU A 503 17.76 -11.93 -14.23
CA LEU A 503 17.81 -11.84 -12.77
C LEU A 503 19.16 -12.34 -12.22
N SER A 504 19.68 -13.44 -12.76
CA SER A 504 20.98 -13.98 -12.35
C SER A 504 22.15 -13.04 -12.69
N VAL A 505 22.09 -12.40 -13.87
CA VAL A 505 23.07 -11.39 -14.30
C VAL A 505 23.03 -10.17 -13.38
N LEU A 506 21.84 -9.62 -13.11
CA LEU A 506 21.69 -8.51 -12.17
C LEU A 506 22.22 -8.85 -10.77
N ARG A 507 21.93 -10.05 -10.27
CA ARG A 507 22.42 -10.49 -8.96
C ARG A 507 23.95 -10.54 -8.92
N HIS A 508 24.58 -10.95 -10.01
CA HIS A 508 26.04 -10.96 -10.12
C HIS A 508 26.63 -9.54 -10.18
N LEU A 509 26.08 -8.69 -11.05
CA LEU A 509 26.53 -7.30 -11.24
C LEU A 509 26.35 -6.45 -9.97
N THR A 510 25.26 -6.66 -9.23
CA THR A 510 24.90 -5.87 -8.05
C THR A 510 25.43 -6.41 -6.72
N ARG A 511 26.42 -7.32 -6.73
CA ARG A 511 27.02 -7.84 -5.49
C ARG A 511 27.57 -6.73 -4.60
N LEU A 512 28.31 -5.78 -5.19
CA LEU A 512 28.94 -4.62 -4.53
C LEU A 512 28.63 -3.30 -5.25
N GLN A 513 27.56 -3.27 -6.02
CA GLN A 513 27.00 -2.07 -6.65
C GLN A 513 25.48 -2.15 -6.59
N ARG A 514 24.80 -1.09 -6.98
CA ARG A 514 23.33 -1.05 -7.07
C ARG A 514 22.89 -0.87 -8.51
N VAL A 515 21.72 -1.39 -8.81
CA VAL A 515 21.01 -1.09 -10.05
C VAL A 515 19.94 -0.04 -9.80
N LEU A 516 19.74 0.83 -10.78
CA LEU A 516 18.56 1.65 -10.92
C LEU A 516 17.58 0.96 -11.87
N SER A 517 16.40 0.62 -11.38
CA SER A 517 15.30 0.10 -12.18
C SER A 517 14.40 1.23 -12.68
N LEU A 518 14.20 1.27 -14.00
CA LEU A 518 13.27 2.17 -14.67
C LEU A 518 12.01 1.40 -15.07
N ASN A 519 11.19 1.07 -14.06
CA ASN A 519 9.95 0.31 -14.21
C ASN A 519 10.11 -1.11 -14.84
N ALA A 520 11.33 -1.67 -14.81
CA ALA A 520 11.60 -3.05 -15.24
C ALA A 520 11.54 -4.06 -14.08
N LEU A 521 12.18 -3.72 -12.96
CA LEU A 521 12.09 -4.44 -11.69
C LEU A 521 11.32 -3.57 -10.70
N ALA A 522 10.19 -4.07 -10.19
CA ALA A 522 9.42 -3.33 -9.19
C ALA A 522 10.23 -3.10 -7.89
N PRO A 523 9.93 -2.04 -7.12
CA PRO A 523 10.62 -1.75 -5.86
C PRO A 523 10.58 -2.95 -4.90
N ASN A 524 11.64 -3.08 -4.09
CA ASN A 524 11.85 -4.16 -3.12
C ASN A 524 11.93 -5.59 -3.69
N TYR A 525 11.53 -5.86 -4.94
CA TYR A 525 11.79 -7.16 -5.58
C TYR A 525 13.30 -7.43 -5.76
N GLY A 526 14.12 -6.39 -5.67
CA GLY A 526 15.56 -6.55 -5.43
C GLY A 526 15.85 -7.41 -4.19
N ALA A 527 15.24 -7.12 -3.05
CA ALA A 527 15.34 -7.94 -1.84
C ALA A 527 14.79 -9.36 -2.04
N TYR A 528 13.72 -9.52 -2.82
CA TYR A 528 13.20 -10.85 -3.19
C TYR A 528 14.25 -11.69 -3.94
N TYR A 529 15.00 -11.12 -4.88
CA TYR A 529 15.99 -11.86 -5.67
C TYR A 529 17.45 -11.74 -5.19
N GLY A 530 17.71 -10.96 -4.14
CA GLY A 530 19.07 -10.64 -3.68
C GLY A 530 19.83 -9.72 -4.64
N ILE A 531 19.11 -8.86 -5.36
CA ILE A 531 19.63 -7.83 -6.27
C ILE A 531 19.58 -6.51 -5.54
N ALA A 532 20.71 -5.86 -5.35
CA ALA A 532 20.73 -4.56 -4.67
C ALA A 532 20.25 -3.46 -5.62
N SER A 533 19.18 -2.78 -5.24
CA SER A 533 18.51 -1.76 -6.03
C SER A 533 18.42 -0.47 -5.22
N ILE A 534 18.65 0.67 -5.88
CA ILE A 534 18.36 1.97 -5.25
C ILE A 534 16.85 2.21 -5.13
N ASN A 535 16.02 1.50 -5.90
CA ASN A 535 14.57 1.56 -5.79
C ASN A 535 14.09 0.89 -4.50
N TYR A 536 13.12 1.50 -3.84
CA TYR A 536 12.51 0.96 -2.64
C TYR A 536 11.08 1.49 -2.45
N THR A 537 10.34 0.82 -1.57
CA THR A 537 9.11 1.31 -0.94
C THR A 537 9.19 0.95 0.55
N TYR A 538 9.25 1.94 1.43
CA TYR A 538 9.42 1.78 2.87
C TYR A 538 8.61 2.83 3.63
N LEU A 539 8.02 2.44 4.75
CA LEU A 539 7.35 3.37 5.66
C LEU A 539 7.37 2.80 7.09
N PRO A 540 8.13 3.40 8.04
CA PRO A 540 8.79 4.70 7.96
C PRO A 540 10.18 4.67 7.28
N VAL A 541 10.64 5.83 6.79
CA VAL A 541 11.99 5.99 6.19
C VAL A 541 12.89 6.83 7.09
N PRO A 542 14.15 6.43 7.37
CA PRO A 542 15.09 7.25 8.14
C PRO A 542 15.20 8.69 7.59
N ARG A 543 15.11 9.70 8.47
CA ARG A 543 14.96 11.11 8.07
C ARG A 543 16.12 11.63 7.24
N ASN A 544 17.35 11.26 7.59
CA ASN A 544 18.56 11.63 6.84
C ASN A 544 18.47 11.18 5.38
N PHE A 545 18.12 9.91 5.15
CA PHE A 545 17.98 9.38 3.80
C PHE A 545 16.79 10.02 3.06
N ALA A 546 15.67 10.23 3.76
CA ALA A 546 14.49 10.88 3.20
C ALA A 546 14.79 12.31 2.70
N ASN A 547 15.56 13.08 3.47
CA ASN A 547 15.97 14.44 3.09
C ASN A 547 16.89 14.41 1.86
N GLU A 548 17.86 13.51 1.86
CA GLU A 548 18.86 13.40 0.79
C GLU A 548 18.25 12.96 -0.55
N ILE A 549 17.34 11.99 -0.52
CA ILE A 549 16.67 11.55 -1.73
C ILE A 549 15.65 12.58 -2.23
N ALA A 550 14.95 13.29 -1.33
CA ALA A 550 14.06 14.38 -1.72
C ALA A 550 14.82 15.55 -2.36
N ALA A 551 16.04 15.84 -1.88
CA ALA A 551 16.87 16.90 -2.44
C ALA A 551 17.44 16.57 -3.84
N HIS A 552 17.62 15.29 -4.18
CA HIS A 552 18.39 14.89 -5.35
C HIS A 552 17.65 14.00 -6.36
N ALA A 553 16.58 13.31 -5.98
CA ALA A 553 15.99 12.26 -6.81
C ALA A 553 14.45 12.14 -6.76
N VAL A 554 13.76 12.76 -5.79
CA VAL A 554 12.29 12.70 -5.66
C VAL A 554 11.73 14.12 -5.54
N SER A 555 10.93 14.54 -6.53
CA SER A 555 10.25 15.85 -6.55
C SER A 555 9.00 15.96 -5.74
N ASP A 556 8.21 14.87 -5.73
CA ASP A 556 6.79 14.94 -5.39
C ASP A 556 6.63 14.97 -3.86
N GLY A 557 7.75 15.15 -3.14
CA GLY A 557 7.81 15.35 -1.71
C GLY A 557 7.66 14.08 -0.87
N ASP A 558 7.47 12.91 -1.51
CA ASP A 558 7.27 11.63 -0.82
C ASP A 558 8.48 10.67 -0.95
N PRO A 559 9.49 10.80 -0.08
CA PRO A 559 10.64 9.89 -0.01
C PRO A 559 10.31 8.51 0.59
N THR A 560 9.04 8.13 0.77
CA THR A 560 8.68 6.76 1.18
C THR A 560 8.88 5.73 0.08
N GLN A 561 9.06 6.18 -1.16
CA GLN A 561 9.32 5.32 -2.30
C GLN A 561 10.22 6.00 -3.34
N TYR A 562 11.01 5.18 -4.05
CA TYR A 562 11.78 5.63 -5.21
C TYR A 562 11.54 4.72 -6.41
N ILE A 563 10.65 5.17 -7.31
CA ILE A 563 10.20 4.44 -8.49
C ILE A 563 10.28 5.35 -9.73
N PRO A 564 11.49 5.80 -10.13
CA PRO A 564 11.62 6.61 -11.32
C PRO A 564 11.13 5.82 -12.53
N ALA A 565 10.29 6.47 -13.35
CA ALA A 565 9.79 5.90 -14.58
C ALA A 565 10.87 5.84 -15.69
N GLY A 566 12.06 6.38 -15.43
CA GLY A 566 13.06 6.71 -16.45
C GLY A 566 12.79 8.07 -17.07
N LEU A 567 13.75 8.60 -17.85
CA LEU A 567 13.55 9.83 -18.62
C LEU A 567 12.38 9.67 -19.62
N SER A 568 12.09 8.42 -20.01
CA SER A 568 11.34 8.04 -21.20
C SER A 568 9.82 8.04 -21.11
N ARG A 569 9.18 8.57 -20.05
CA ARG A 569 7.71 8.45 -19.98
C ARG A 569 7.06 9.44 -20.96
N ALA A 570 6.11 8.92 -21.74
CA ALA A 570 5.07 9.73 -22.35
C ALA A 570 4.33 10.45 -21.23
N MET A 571 4.78 11.66 -20.91
CA MET A 571 4.01 12.58 -20.10
C MET A 571 2.65 12.71 -20.77
N SER A 572 1.56 12.73 -19.98
CA SER A 572 0.24 12.95 -20.57
C SER A 572 0.32 14.19 -21.45
N ASP A 573 -0.28 14.14 -22.63
CA ASP A 573 -0.36 15.31 -23.49
C ASP A 573 -1.36 16.35 -22.93
N THR A 574 -1.91 16.14 -21.73
CA THR A 574 -2.78 17.08 -21.02
C THR A 574 -1.98 18.05 -20.14
N PRO A 575 -2.09 19.37 -20.31
CA PRO A 575 -1.36 20.38 -19.52
C PRO A 575 -1.58 20.31 -18.00
N GLU A 576 -2.73 19.81 -17.54
CA GLU A 576 -3.05 19.64 -16.10
C GLU A 576 -2.13 18.59 -15.45
N TYR A 577 -1.69 17.59 -16.22
CA TYR A 577 -0.69 16.63 -15.76
C TYR A 577 0.63 17.37 -15.51
N TRP A 578 1.01 18.26 -16.43
CA TRP A 578 2.27 19.01 -16.41
C TRP A 578 2.41 20.01 -15.26
N GLN A 579 1.31 20.61 -14.80
CA GLN A 579 1.34 21.44 -13.59
C GLN A 579 1.90 20.69 -12.37
N ASN A 580 1.64 19.37 -12.31
CA ASN A 580 2.04 18.50 -11.20
C ASN A 580 3.43 17.86 -11.39
N ILE A 581 3.91 17.67 -12.64
CA ILE A 581 5.20 17.00 -12.92
C ILE A 581 6.36 17.93 -13.27
N GLN A 582 6.13 19.24 -13.47
CA GLN A 582 7.20 20.24 -13.65
C GLN A 582 8.11 20.41 -12.42
N THR A 583 7.82 19.72 -11.33
CA THR A 583 8.65 19.66 -10.13
C THR A 583 9.62 18.48 -10.13
N ILE A 584 9.47 17.47 -11.01
CA ILE A 584 10.29 16.23 -11.09
C ILE A 584 11.77 16.53 -11.40
N PRO A 585 12.75 16.27 -10.48
CA PRO A 585 14.13 16.00 -10.87
C PRO A 585 14.10 14.85 -11.86
N GLN A 586 14.18 15.22 -13.13
CA GLN A 586 14.37 14.23 -14.18
C GLN A 586 15.74 13.60 -13.94
N LEU A 587 15.85 12.30 -14.18
CA LEU A 587 17.13 11.57 -14.28
C LEU A 587 18.19 12.30 -15.15
N GLY A 588 17.74 13.19 -16.04
CA GLY A 588 18.54 14.02 -16.94
C GLY A 588 19.05 15.32 -16.32
N SER A 589 18.53 15.72 -15.15
CA SER A 589 19.27 16.66 -14.30
C SER A 589 20.50 15.89 -13.79
N GLY A 590 21.70 16.15 -14.32
CA GLY A 590 22.84 15.31 -13.95
C GLY A 590 23.27 15.45 -12.49
N GLN A 591 22.62 16.32 -11.71
CA GLN A 591 22.66 16.27 -10.25
C GLN A 591 22.13 14.94 -9.70
N THR A 592 21.01 14.43 -10.22
CA THR A 592 20.45 13.12 -9.83
C THR A 592 21.39 11.98 -10.23
N LEU A 593 21.92 11.99 -11.46
CA LEU A 593 22.83 10.94 -11.92
C LEU A 593 24.14 10.92 -11.10
N GLU A 594 24.67 12.09 -10.76
CA GLU A 594 25.86 12.20 -9.92
C GLU A 594 25.59 11.72 -8.48
N TRP A 595 24.43 12.09 -7.92
CA TRP A 595 24.00 11.55 -6.63
C TRP A 595 23.89 10.03 -6.68
N LEU A 596 23.25 9.46 -7.70
CA LEU A 596 23.14 8.00 -7.90
C LEU A 596 24.52 7.33 -7.96
N ARG A 597 25.48 7.90 -8.70
CA ARG A 597 26.87 7.41 -8.74
C ARG A 597 27.51 7.39 -7.36
N LYS A 598 27.33 8.45 -6.56
CA LYS A 598 27.79 8.49 -5.16
C LYS A 598 27.13 7.41 -4.30
N GLN A 599 25.89 7.03 -4.59
CA GLN A 599 25.19 5.92 -3.91
C GLN A 599 25.58 4.51 -4.42
N SER A 600 26.70 4.38 -5.14
CA SER A 600 27.19 3.14 -5.76
C SER A 600 26.24 2.53 -6.80
N VAL A 601 25.41 3.36 -7.46
CA VAL A 601 24.56 2.92 -8.57
C VAL A 601 25.41 2.85 -9.84
N GLY A 602 25.76 1.61 -10.23
CA GLY A 602 26.62 1.33 -11.38
C GLY A 602 25.89 0.81 -12.60
N PHE A 603 24.59 0.53 -12.48
CA PHE A 603 23.81 -0.08 -13.55
C PHE A 603 22.42 0.51 -13.65
N ILE A 604 21.87 0.50 -14.87
CA ILE A 604 20.47 0.78 -15.16
C ILE A 604 19.86 -0.48 -15.74
N VAL A 605 18.65 -0.82 -15.29
CA VAL A 605 17.81 -1.84 -15.94
C VAL A 605 16.49 -1.24 -16.37
N ALA A 606 16.11 -1.52 -17.61
CA ALA A 606 14.87 -1.06 -18.21
C ALA A 606 14.32 -2.12 -19.17
N ARG A 607 13.05 -1.97 -19.55
CA ARG A 607 12.44 -2.85 -20.55
C ARG A 607 13.06 -2.63 -21.93
N ASN A 608 13.19 -3.71 -22.69
CA ASN A 608 13.68 -3.62 -24.07
C ASN A 608 12.73 -2.75 -24.92
N GLY A 609 13.31 -1.89 -25.76
CA GLY A 609 12.56 -0.88 -26.52
C GLY A 609 12.25 0.42 -25.77
N THR A 610 12.59 0.53 -24.48
CA THR A 610 12.49 1.80 -23.74
C THR A 610 13.69 2.70 -24.03
N ASP A 611 13.44 3.95 -24.45
CA ASP A 611 14.49 4.96 -24.69
C ASP A 611 14.78 5.75 -23.40
N VAL A 612 15.57 5.16 -22.51
CA VAL A 612 15.82 5.66 -21.14
C VAL A 612 16.55 6.99 -21.04
N TRP A 613 16.99 7.57 -22.17
CA TRP A 613 17.70 8.85 -22.24
C TRP A 613 16.90 9.95 -22.95
N ARG A 614 15.68 9.65 -23.39
CA ARG A 614 14.71 10.62 -23.92
C ARG A 614 13.92 11.24 -22.79
N ASP A 615 13.73 12.54 -22.77
CA ASP A 615 12.99 13.31 -21.75
C ASP A 615 12.16 14.43 -22.40
N ARG A 616 11.37 15.16 -21.60
CA ARG A 616 10.65 16.36 -22.06
C ARG A 616 10.82 17.55 -21.11
N ALA A 617 10.93 18.74 -21.67
CA ALA A 617 10.95 20.01 -20.95
C ALA A 617 9.79 20.88 -21.42
N ALA A 618 9.29 21.79 -20.57
CA ALA A 618 8.12 22.59 -20.88
C ALA A 618 8.18 24.01 -20.30
N SER A 619 7.31 24.90 -20.79
CA SER A 619 7.13 26.26 -20.25
C SER A 619 6.76 26.20 -18.77
N SER A 620 7.37 27.03 -17.91
CA SER A 620 7.14 27.02 -16.45
C SER A 620 5.80 27.64 -16.06
N ILE A 621 4.75 26.81 -16.00
CA ILE A 621 3.38 27.22 -15.70
C ILE A 621 3.05 27.03 -14.21
N GLY A 622 2.23 27.94 -13.68
CA GLY A 622 1.75 27.97 -12.31
C GLY A 622 0.38 27.31 -12.15
N PRO A 623 -0.07 27.13 -10.89
CA PRO A 623 -1.42 26.67 -10.61
C PRO A 623 -2.45 27.73 -11.04
N GLY A 624 -3.60 27.29 -11.57
CA GLY A 624 -4.67 28.16 -12.04
C GLY A 624 -5.32 27.63 -13.32
N SER A 625 -6.33 28.34 -13.83
CA SER A 625 -7.04 27.96 -15.06
C SER A 625 -6.41 28.60 -16.29
N ALA A 626 -6.37 27.87 -17.40
CA ALA A 626 -5.96 28.45 -18.68
C ALA A 626 -7.02 29.40 -19.25
N VAL A 627 -6.55 30.37 -20.03
CA VAL A 627 -7.37 31.30 -20.80
C VAL A 627 -7.12 31.05 -22.29
N PRO A 628 -8.17 30.94 -23.13
CA PRO A 628 -7.99 30.75 -24.56
C PRO A 628 -7.67 32.07 -25.25
N VAL A 629 -6.66 32.07 -26.13
CA VAL A 629 -6.34 33.20 -27.03
C VAL A 629 -6.40 32.73 -28.49
N PRO A 630 -7.13 33.41 -29.39
CA PRO A 630 -7.19 32.99 -30.80
C PRO A 630 -5.81 33.00 -31.46
N LEU A 631 -5.42 31.87 -32.06
CA LEU A 631 -4.17 31.74 -32.81
C LEU A 631 -4.36 32.33 -34.22
N GLY A 632 -3.96 33.60 -34.38
CA GLY A 632 -3.97 34.32 -35.65
C GLY A 632 -2.58 34.40 -36.30
N THR A 633 -2.41 35.35 -37.24
CA THR A 633 -1.13 35.60 -37.94
C THR A 633 -0.09 36.33 -37.10
N GLY A 634 -0.48 36.86 -35.95
CA GLY A 634 0.43 37.44 -34.97
C GLY A 634 1.36 36.39 -34.37
N THR A 635 2.61 36.77 -34.10
CA THR A 635 3.59 35.87 -33.48
C THR A 635 3.44 35.94 -31.96
N VAL A 636 3.24 34.79 -31.32
CA VAL A 636 3.25 34.64 -29.86
C VAL A 636 4.59 34.07 -29.45
N HIS A 637 5.16 34.63 -28.39
CA HIS A 637 6.46 34.24 -27.85
C HIS A 637 6.28 33.45 -26.55
N GLY A 638 7.18 32.51 -26.31
CA GLY A 638 7.31 31.81 -25.03
C GLY A 638 8.70 31.23 -24.88
N GLN A 639 8.94 30.60 -23.73
CA GLN A 639 10.25 30.08 -23.38
C GLN A 639 10.13 28.70 -22.75
N ILE A 640 11.09 27.85 -23.03
CA ILE A 640 11.27 26.54 -22.39
C ILE A 640 12.67 26.51 -21.78
N THR A 641 12.79 26.09 -20.53
CA THR A 641 14.09 25.91 -19.90
C THR A 641 14.46 24.43 -19.90
N LEU A 642 15.59 24.09 -20.53
CA LEU A 642 16.22 22.78 -20.35
C LEU A 642 16.97 22.76 -19.01
N PRO A 643 16.83 21.68 -18.22
CA PRO A 643 17.50 21.56 -16.94
C PRO A 643 19.02 21.43 -17.10
N ALA A 644 19.77 21.88 -16.09
CA ALA A 644 21.22 21.74 -16.07
C ALA A 644 21.63 20.25 -16.03
N PRO A 645 22.67 19.86 -16.79
CA PRO A 645 23.09 18.47 -16.90
C PRO A 645 24.03 17.99 -15.78
N GLY A 646 24.21 18.74 -14.69
CA GLY A 646 25.07 18.37 -13.55
C GLY A 646 25.90 19.54 -12.99
N LYS A 647 26.55 19.35 -11.84
CA LYS A 647 27.48 20.33 -11.22
C LYS A 647 28.96 20.03 -11.51
N ASP A 648 29.25 18.98 -12.27
CA ASP A 648 30.61 18.55 -12.63
C ASP A 648 31.24 19.42 -13.73
N GLY A 649 30.49 20.40 -14.26
CA GLY A 649 30.96 21.33 -15.28
C GLY A 649 31.22 20.66 -16.64
N LYS A 650 30.82 19.40 -16.82
CA LYS A 650 30.98 18.69 -18.08
C LYS A 650 29.88 19.12 -19.05
N GLU A 651 30.30 19.54 -20.23
CA GLU A 651 29.37 19.84 -21.31
C GLU A 651 28.63 18.57 -21.74
N THR A 652 27.31 18.67 -21.81
CA THR A 652 26.46 17.62 -22.39
C THR A 652 25.65 18.21 -23.53
N THR A 653 25.20 17.34 -24.44
CA THR A 653 24.37 17.75 -25.56
C THR A 653 22.97 17.16 -25.41
N ALA A 654 21.96 18.02 -25.51
CA ALA A 654 20.57 17.63 -25.67
C ALA A 654 20.19 17.74 -27.15
N THR A 655 19.62 16.69 -27.72
CA THR A 655 19.12 16.72 -29.11
C THR A 655 17.60 16.76 -29.11
N ILE A 656 17.03 17.85 -29.60
CA ILE A 656 15.58 18.09 -29.68
C ILE A 656 15.08 17.74 -31.08
N ARG A 657 14.00 16.98 -31.18
CA ARG A 657 13.39 16.60 -32.47
C ARG A 657 11.96 17.06 -32.64
N LYS A 658 11.25 17.25 -31.54
CA LYS A 658 9.84 17.64 -31.55
C LYS A 658 9.59 18.81 -30.62
N ILE A 659 8.66 19.66 -31.02
CA ILE A 659 8.10 20.73 -30.21
C ILE A 659 6.59 20.57 -30.13
N GLY A 660 6.02 20.75 -28.94
CA GLY A 660 4.62 20.61 -28.62
C GLY A 660 4.00 21.93 -28.20
N VAL A 661 2.73 22.13 -28.53
CA VAL A 661 1.91 23.28 -28.09
C VAL A 661 0.51 22.83 -27.66
N SER A 662 -0.01 23.39 -26.57
CA SER A 662 -1.39 23.15 -26.14
C SER A 662 -2.39 24.00 -26.93
N LEU A 663 -3.33 23.35 -27.62
CA LEU A 663 -4.33 23.99 -28.47
C LEU A 663 -5.75 23.50 -28.16
N GLY A 664 -6.74 24.37 -28.31
CA GLY A 664 -8.15 24.03 -28.41
C GLY A 664 -8.60 24.14 -29.87
N THR A 665 -9.02 23.03 -30.47
CA THR A 665 -9.42 22.96 -31.88
C THR A 665 -10.93 22.85 -32.06
N TYR A 666 -11.70 22.98 -30.96
CA TYR A 666 -13.16 22.92 -30.95
C TYR A 666 -13.68 21.61 -31.55
N GLN A 667 -13.26 20.47 -30.99
CA GLN A 667 -13.55 19.13 -31.49
C GLN A 667 -13.03 18.91 -32.93
N GLY A 668 -11.85 19.45 -33.26
CA GLY A 668 -11.22 19.29 -34.58
C GLY A 668 -11.82 20.17 -35.69
N ALA A 669 -12.56 21.21 -35.34
CA ALA A 669 -13.20 22.12 -36.29
C ALA A 669 -12.26 23.24 -36.83
N SER A 670 -11.15 23.51 -36.16
CA SER A 670 -10.16 24.51 -36.61
C SER A 670 -9.52 24.14 -37.95
N ARG A 671 -9.18 25.15 -38.77
CA ARG A 671 -8.61 25.02 -40.11
C ARG A 671 -7.51 26.05 -40.32
N GLY A 672 -6.48 25.66 -41.05
CA GLY A 672 -5.28 26.46 -41.33
C GLY A 672 -4.00 25.75 -40.90
N ARG A 673 -2.89 26.47 -40.95
CA ARG A 673 -1.54 25.97 -40.65
C ARG A 673 -0.99 26.63 -39.39
N ILE A 674 -0.13 25.89 -38.70
CA ILE A 674 0.68 26.39 -37.60
C ILE A 674 2.15 26.32 -37.96
N GLU A 675 2.87 27.36 -37.59
CA GLU A 675 4.30 27.47 -37.77
C GLU A 675 4.94 27.84 -36.43
N MET A 676 5.90 27.04 -36.01
CA MET A 676 6.66 27.23 -34.78
C MET A 676 8.15 27.35 -35.09
N SER A 677 8.87 28.16 -34.32
CA SER A 677 10.33 28.20 -34.32
C SER A 677 10.84 27.96 -32.90
N LEU A 678 11.88 27.15 -32.78
CA LEU A 678 12.59 26.88 -31.54
C LEU A 678 14.04 27.30 -31.73
N CYS A 679 14.54 28.18 -30.87
CA CYS A 679 15.88 28.74 -30.97
C CYS A 679 16.68 28.52 -29.68
N ALA A 680 17.93 28.08 -29.81
CA ALA A 680 18.92 28.06 -28.76
C ALA A 680 19.97 29.14 -29.07
N SER A 681 19.78 30.36 -28.56
CA SER A 681 20.47 31.55 -29.07
C SER A 681 20.25 31.71 -30.58
N ASP A 682 21.30 31.72 -31.40
CA ASP A 682 21.20 31.98 -32.85
C ASP A 682 20.88 30.72 -33.68
N ASP A 683 20.92 29.52 -33.07
CA ASP A 683 20.60 28.26 -33.76
C ASP A 683 19.10 27.96 -33.67
N CYS A 684 18.38 28.12 -34.77
CA CYS A 684 16.93 27.95 -34.84
C CYS A 684 16.50 26.78 -35.74
N ALA A 685 15.53 25.99 -35.25
CA ALA A 685 14.84 24.98 -36.04
C ALA A 685 13.33 25.29 -36.09
N THR A 686 12.72 25.06 -37.25
CA THR A 686 11.30 25.35 -37.50
C THR A 686 10.47 24.08 -37.53
N ALA A 687 9.20 24.17 -37.13
CA ALA A 687 8.23 23.10 -37.26
C ALA A 687 6.93 23.65 -37.88
N THR A 688 6.28 22.87 -38.73
CA THR A 688 5.00 23.25 -39.32
C THR A 688 3.99 22.11 -39.25
N GLY A 689 2.71 22.44 -39.09
CA GLY A 689 1.63 21.46 -39.01
C GLY A 689 0.30 22.03 -39.49
N GLU A 690 -0.68 21.15 -39.67
CA GLU A 690 -2.06 21.52 -40.03
C GLU A 690 -2.95 21.51 -38.78
N LEU A 691 -3.81 22.51 -38.62
CA LEU A 691 -4.71 22.65 -37.47
C LEU A 691 -5.81 21.59 -37.42
N ASP A 692 -6.19 20.99 -38.55
CA ASP A 692 -7.17 19.91 -38.61
C ASP A 692 -6.64 18.57 -38.07
N ARG A 693 -5.31 18.46 -37.92
CA ARG A 693 -4.61 17.32 -37.30
C ARG A 693 -4.14 17.61 -35.88
N ALA A 694 -4.39 18.80 -35.35
CA ALA A 694 -4.03 19.17 -33.99
C ALA A 694 -4.93 18.48 -32.97
N ASN A 695 -4.35 18.09 -31.83
CA ASN A 695 -5.06 17.43 -30.75
C ASN A 695 -5.86 18.46 -29.94
N ASP A 696 -7.18 18.26 -29.80
CA ASP A 696 -8.04 19.18 -29.05
C ASP A 696 -7.78 19.09 -27.54
N ASN A 697 -7.51 20.22 -26.89
CA ASN A 697 -7.23 20.38 -25.46
C ASN A 697 -6.09 19.50 -24.95
N ARG A 698 -5.12 19.22 -25.84
CA ARG A 698 -3.92 18.42 -25.57
C ARG A 698 -2.73 19.02 -26.34
N LEU A 699 -1.52 18.58 -26.00
CA LEU A 699 -0.31 18.90 -26.74
C LEU A 699 -0.42 18.37 -28.17
N THR A 700 -0.21 19.26 -29.13
CA THR A 700 0.01 18.93 -30.53
C THR A 700 1.52 18.94 -30.77
N TRP A 701 2.09 17.77 -31.04
CA TRP A 701 3.52 17.59 -31.30
C TRP A 701 3.83 17.77 -32.79
N LEU A 702 4.82 18.60 -33.11
CA LEU A 702 5.33 18.83 -34.45
C LEU A 702 6.80 18.43 -34.54
N ASP A 703 7.18 17.78 -35.64
CA ASP A 703 8.58 17.48 -35.94
C ASP A 703 9.31 18.75 -36.39
N LEU A 704 10.51 18.96 -35.84
CA LEU A 704 11.41 20.01 -36.31
C LEU A 704 11.98 19.64 -37.68
N SER A 705 12.13 20.63 -38.55
CA SER A 705 12.69 20.50 -39.91
C SER A 705 14.10 19.91 -39.92
N ARG A 706 14.83 20.10 -38.82
CA ARG A 706 16.07 19.40 -38.47
C ARG A 706 16.15 19.22 -36.95
N PRO A 707 16.87 18.21 -36.44
CA PRO A 707 17.19 18.14 -35.02
C PRO A 707 17.95 19.40 -34.56
N LEU A 708 17.56 19.96 -33.42
CA LEU A 708 18.27 21.06 -32.77
C LEU A 708 19.17 20.47 -31.67
N THR A 709 20.47 20.69 -31.75
CA THR A 709 21.42 20.19 -30.74
C THR A 709 21.85 21.34 -29.85
N VAL A 710 21.62 21.20 -28.56
CA VAL A 710 21.88 22.21 -27.55
C VAL A 710 22.98 21.71 -26.64
N SER A 711 24.16 22.33 -26.74
CA SER A 711 25.23 22.19 -25.76
C SER A 711 24.89 22.95 -24.49
N GLN A 712 25.05 22.32 -23.34
CA GLN A 712 24.76 22.92 -22.05
C GLN A 712 25.74 22.46 -20.97
N THR A 713 26.17 23.42 -20.14
CA THR A 713 26.89 23.21 -18.87
C THR A 713 26.04 23.68 -17.67
N GLU A 714 25.05 24.54 -17.92
CA GLU A 714 24.09 25.09 -16.97
C GLU A 714 22.67 24.98 -17.56
N GLU A 715 21.66 25.48 -16.84
CA GLU A 715 20.31 25.58 -17.38
C GLU A 715 20.29 26.41 -18.66
N ARG A 716 19.50 25.98 -19.66
CA ARG A 716 19.47 26.62 -20.97
C ARG A 716 18.05 26.98 -21.36
N THR A 717 17.79 28.29 -21.48
CA THR A 717 16.51 28.78 -22.00
C THR A 717 16.50 28.72 -23.52
N LEU A 718 15.40 28.18 -24.06
CA LEU A 718 15.08 28.12 -25.48
C LEU A 718 13.94 29.08 -25.75
N ASP A 719 14.06 29.88 -26.80
CA ASP A 719 13.00 30.77 -27.24
C ASP A 719 12.09 30.03 -28.23
N VAL A 720 10.78 30.13 -27.99
CA VAL A 720 9.74 29.54 -28.83
C VAL A 720 8.90 30.66 -29.41
N THR A 721 8.65 30.60 -30.72
CA THR A 721 7.63 31.41 -31.37
C THR A 721 6.59 30.55 -32.05
N ILE A 722 5.34 31.01 -32.06
CA ILE A 722 4.24 30.36 -32.77
C ILE A 722 3.39 31.40 -33.50
N ARG A 723 2.94 31.05 -34.71
CA ARG A 723 1.96 31.82 -35.48
C ARG A 723 1.05 30.89 -36.28
N GLY A 724 -0.18 31.32 -36.53
CA GLY A 724 -1.07 30.70 -37.50
C GLY A 724 -0.89 31.29 -38.90
N SER A 725 -1.08 30.49 -39.93
CA SER A 725 -1.21 30.96 -41.32
C SER A 725 -2.42 30.28 -41.97
N GLN A 726 -3.09 30.95 -42.91
CA GLN A 726 -4.28 30.42 -43.61
C GLN A 726 -5.40 29.97 -42.65
N THR A 727 -5.63 30.69 -41.55
CA THR A 727 -6.59 30.30 -40.50
C THR A 727 -8.03 30.70 -40.83
N ASP A 728 -8.75 29.90 -41.61
CA ASP A 728 -10.18 30.10 -41.89
C ASP A 728 -11.05 29.95 -40.62
N ARG A 729 -10.58 29.08 -39.70
CA ARG A 729 -11.15 28.88 -38.35
C ARG A 729 -9.99 28.73 -37.36
N PRO A 730 -9.58 29.78 -36.64
CA PRO A 730 -8.40 29.73 -35.77
C PRO A 730 -8.60 28.71 -34.64
N ALA A 731 -7.49 28.13 -34.16
CA ALA A 731 -7.48 27.38 -32.92
C ALA A 731 -7.33 28.33 -31.73
N ALA A 732 -7.75 27.90 -30.54
CA ALA A 732 -7.41 28.57 -29.29
C ALA A 732 -6.01 28.13 -28.85
N LEU A 733 -5.08 29.07 -28.67
CA LEU A 733 -3.84 28.86 -27.95
C LEU A 733 -4.15 28.95 -26.44
N TRP A 734 -3.89 27.87 -25.70
CA TRP A 734 -4.12 27.85 -24.26
C TRP A 734 -2.99 28.57 -23.51
N MET A 735 -3.34 29.63 -22.79
CA MET A 735 -2.42 30.45 -22.01
C MET A 735 -2.62 30.20 -20.52
N TRP A 736 -1.55 29.88 -19.79
CA TRP A 736 -1.58 29.53 -18.37
C TRP A 736 -0.88 30.58 -17.51
N PRO A 737 -1.26 30.77 -16.23
CA PRO A 737 -0.50 31.61 -15.32
C PRO A 737 0.97 31.19 -15.29
N ALA A 738 1.91 32.14 -15.37
CA ALA A 738 3.34 31.84 -15.25
C ALA A 738 3.69 31.50 -13.78
N ARG A 739 4.55 30.50 -13.57
CA ARG A 739 4.85 30.00 -12.22
C ARG A 739 5.45 31.05 -11.29
N GLN A 740 6.40 31.85 -11.81
CA GLN A 740 7.06 32.91 -11.03
C GLN A 740 6.31 34.25 -11.09
N ARG A 741 5.42 34.45 -12.07
CA ARG A 741 4.71 35.69 -12.33
C ARG A 741 3.23 35.40 -12.58
N GLN A 742 2.49 35.04 -11.53
CA GLN A 742 1.10 34.55 -11.66
C GLN A 742 0.12 35.54 -12.32
N ALA A 743 0.44 36.83 -12.37
CA ALA A 743 -0.35 37.85 -13.08
C ALA A 743 -0.20 37.77 -14.62
N GLU A 744 0.84 37.10 -15.12
CA GLU A 744 1.15 36.94 -16.54
C GLU A 744 0.66 35.56 -17.02
N HIS A 745 0.01 35.50 -18.18
CA HIS A 745 -0.35 34.23 -18.81
C HIS A 745 0.60 33.95 -19.97
N ILE A 746 1.17 32.75 -20.01
CA ILE A 746 2.14 32.28 -21.00
C ILE A 746 1.63 31.04 -21.74
N PRO A 747 2.04 30.82 -23.00
CA PRO A 747 1.68 29.62 -23.73
C PRO A 747 2.36 28.39 -23.13
N PHE A 748 1.64 27.27 -23.11
CA PHE A 748 2.20 25.98 -22.73
C PHE A 748 2.86 25.31 -23.94
N PHE A 749 4.20 25.37 -23.98
CA PHE A 749 5.03 24.66 -24.93
C PHE A 749 5.78 23.54 -24.25
N ALA A 750 6.11 22.50 -25.01
CA ALA A 750 6.95 21.40 -24.57
C ALA A 750 7.95 21.01 -25.66
N VAL A 751 9.08 20.44 -25.30
CA VAL A 751 10.04 19.83 -26.22
C VAL A 751 10.30 18.40 -25.80
N ASP A 752 10.59 17.56 -26.78
CA ASP A 752 11.03 16.19 -26.59
C ASP A 752 12.49 16.08 -27.03
N TYR A 753 13.35 15.67 -26.11
CA TYR A 753 14.79 15.74 -26.27
C TYR A 753 15.52 14.51 -25.73
N ASN A 754 16.61 14.13 -26.39
CA ASN A 754 17.47 13.03 -25.97
C ASN A 754 18.76 13.57 -25.34
N PHE A 755 19.09 13.09 -24.14
CA PHE A 755 20.39 13.32 -23.52
C PHE A 755 21.43 12.37 -24.11
N ASN A 756 22.50 12.92 -24.67
CA ASN A 756 23.67 12.11 -25.02
C ASN A 756 24.55 11.94 -23.78
N GLN A 757 24.69 10.70 -23.32
CA GLN A 757 25.55 10.32 -22.21
C GLN A 757 26.73 9.50 -22.72
N THR A 758 27.92 9.74 -22.16
CA THR A 758 29.14 9.00 -22.49
C THR A 758 29.39 7.88 -21.47
N GLY A 759 30.14 6.85 -21.88
CA GLY A 759 30.50 5.74 -20.97
C GLY A 759 29.34 4.82 -20.61
N LEU A 760 28.34 4.71 -21.49
CA LEU A 760 27.26 3.73 -21.39
C LEU A 760 27.58 2.52 -22.25
N GLU A 761 27.59 1.34 -21.64
CA GLU A 761 27.74 0.07 -22.35
C GLU A 761 26.54 -0.82 -22.04
N THR A 762 25.92 -1.41 -23.06
CA THR A 762 24.89 -2.44 -22.84
C THR A 762 25.58 -3.75 -22.53
N VAL A 763 25.60 -4.13 -21.25
CA VAL A 763 26.26 -5.36 -20.77
C VAL A 763 25.38 -6.60 -20.89
N TYR A 764 24.07 -6.41 -21.03
CA TYR A 764 23.11 -7.49 -21.24
C TYR A 764 21.86 -6.98 -21.95
N ARG A 765 21.29 -7.81 -22.82
CA ARG A 765 20.03 -7.55 -23.53
C ARG A 765 19.36 -8.85 -23.90
N ASP A 766 18.05 -8.91 -23.70
CA ASP A 766 17.17 -9.97 -24.17
C ASP A 766 15.86 -9.36 -24.75
N PRO A 767 14.87 -10.17 -25.14
CA PRO A 767 13.61 -9.65 -25.66
C PRO A 767 12.81 -8.76 -24.70
N TYR A 768 13.01 -8.89 -23.38
CA TYR A 768 12.20 -8.25 -22.33
C TYR A 768 12.90 -7.06 -21.67
N VAL A 769 14.21 -7.16 -21.41
CA VAL A 769 14.99 -6.16 -20.67
C VAL A 769 16.37 -5.92 -21.28
N PHE A 770 16.95 -4.77 -20.93
CA PHE A 770 18.37 -4.50 -21.15
C PHE A 770 19.00 -3.90 -19.90
N ILE A 771 20.30 -4.13 -19.75
CA ILE A 771 21.11 -3.63 -18.63
C ILE A 771 22.25 -2.80 -19.21
N GLN A 772 22.41 -1.57 -18.72
CA GLN A 772 23.47 -0.66 -19.10
C GLN A 772 24.36 -0.31 -17.91
N THR A 773 25.65 -0.06 -18.15
CA THR A 773 26.56 0.50 -17.15
C THR A 773 26.35 1.99 -16.98
N ILE A 774 26.59 2.48 -15.77
CA ILE A 774 26.80 3.90 -15.46
C ILE A 774 28.28 4.04 -15.07
N SER A 775 29.05 4.72 -15.93
CA SER A 775 30.44 5.06 -15.63
C SER A 775 30.54 5.98 -14.41
N GLY A 776 31.61 5.83 -13.61
CA GLY A 776 31.92 6.73 -12.49
C GLY A 776 31.18 6.44 -11.17
N ALA A 777 30.52 5.28 -11.04
CA ALA A 777 29.90 4.88 -9.78
C ALA A 777 30.94 4.67 -8.66
N ALA A 778 30.67 5.23 -7.48
CA ALA A 778 31.53 5.06 -6.31
C ALA A 778 31.56 3.59 -5.88
N PRO A 779 32.74 3.04 -5.52
CA PRO A 779 32.82 1.67 -5.03
C PRO A 779 32.09 1.54 -3.68
N TYR A 780 31.46 0.39 -3.42
CA TYR A 780 30.70 0.19 -2.19
C TYR A 780 31.56 0.29 -0.92
N PHE A 781 32.86 -0.06 -1.03
CA PHE A 781 33.86 0.21 0.00
C PHE A 781 34.97 1.08 -0.58
N SER A 782 35.33 2.16 0.11
CA SER A 782 36.46 3.01 -0.26
C SER A 782 37.31 3.36 0.97
N ALA A 783 38.63 3.33 0.80
CA ALA A 783 39.59 3.77 1.81
C ALA A 783 40.82 4.33 1.07
N PRO A 784 41.15 5.63 1.21
CA PRO A 784 42.26 6.24 0.48
C PRO A 784 43.58 5.51 0.72
N GLY A 785 44.26 5.11 -0.36
CA GLY A 785 45.58 4.47 -0.32
C GLY A 785 45.61 2.99 0.09
N CYS A 786 44.47 2.37 0.39
CA CYS A 786 44.41 0.97 0.79
C CYS A 786 44.06 0.01 -0.35
N ILE A 787 44.53 -1.22 -0.23
CA ILE A 787 44.07 -2.35 -1.06
C ILE A 787 42.90 -3.01 -0.35
N MET A 788 41.71 -2.97 -0.97
CA MET A 788 40.48 -3.52 -0.41
C MET A 788 40.11 -4.83 -1.09
N LYS A 789 39.74 -5.85 -0.32
CA LYS A 789 39.23 -7.14 -0.79
C LYS A 789 37.92 -7.47 -0.06
N PRO A 790 36.76 -7.03 -0.59
CA PRO A 790 35.47 -7.36 -0.01
C PRO A 790 35.12 -8.84 -0.19
N THR A 791 34.56 -9.43 0.87
CA THR A 791 33.97 -10.79 0.82
C THR A 791 32.50 -10.69 0.44
N ASP A 792 31.77 -9.79 1.11
CA ASP A 792 30.38 -9.44 0.84
C ASP A 792 30.12 -8.00 1.33
N ARG A 793 28.85 -7.62 1.48
CA ARG A 793 28.46 -6.27 1.92
C ARG A 793 28.75 -5.99 3.39
N ASN A 794 28.93 -7.01 4.22
CA ASN A 794 29.17 -6.92 5.65
C ASN A 794 30.61 -7.30 6.05
N ALA A 795 31.41 -7.88 5.16
CA ALA A 795 32.78 -8.31 5.49
C ALA A 795 33.80 -8.00 4.39
N LEU A 796 34.99 -7.54 4.80
CA LEU A 796 36.11 -7.24 3.91
C LEU A 796 37.47 -7.32 4.62
N SER A 797 38.53 -7.52 3.85
CA SER A 797 39.91 -7.27 4.31
C SER A 797 40.50 -6.04 3.64
N ALA A 798 41.23 -5.24 4.40
CA ALA A 798 41.94 -4.05 3.95
C ALA A 798 43.44 -4.18 4.25
N ASP A 799 44.30 -3.68 3.37
CA ASP A 799 45.74 -3.53 3.61
C ASP A 799 46.13 -2.07 3.33
N CYS A 800 46.47 -1.35 4.39
CA CYS A 800 46.62 0.11 4.37
C CYS A 800 48.06 0.51 4.72
N PRO A 801 48.79 1.25 3.87
CA PRO A 801 50.14 1.71 4.18
C PRO A 801 50.19 2.68 5.39
N VAL A 802 49.16 3.49 5.54
CA VAL A 802 48.98 4.47 6.62
C VAL A 802 47.57 4.34 7.21
N GLY A 803 47.37 4.82 8.43
CA GLY A 803 46.04 4.90 9.01
C GLY A 803 45.11 5.77 8.15
N THR A 804 43.87 5.33 7.94
CA THR A 804 42.91 6.01 7.08
C THR A 804 41.47 5.74 7.54
N THR A 805 40.49 6.30 6.83
CA THR A 805 39.07 6.06 7.07
C THR A 805 38.48 5.20 5.96
N LEU A 806 37.89 4.08 6.33
CA LEU A 806 37.03 3.27 5.49
C LEU A 806 35.65 3.92 5.42
N VAL A 807 35.13 4.10 4.21
CA VAL A 807 33.73 4.44 3.94
C VAL A 807 33.05 3.20 3.36
N ARG A 808 31.89 2.85 3.91
CA ARG A 808 30.98 1.82 3.39
C ARG A 808 29.69 2.51 2.94
N HIS A 809 29.35 2.36 1.67
CA HIS A 809 28.17 2.96 1.05
C HIS A 809 26.88 2.19 1.39
N GLU A 810 26.64 1.99 2.69
CA GLU A 810 25.41 1.48 3.30
C GLU A 810 24.87 2.59 4.23
N LEU A 811 23.55 2.67 4.38
CA LEU A 811 22.90 3.65 5.24
C LEU A 811 23.44 3.54 6.66
N TYR A 812 23.88 4.68 7.19
CA TYR A 812 24.17 4.82 8.59
C TYR A 812 22.86 4.80 9.39
N ALA A 813 22.86 3.95 10.41
CA ALA A 813 21.84 3.93 11.45
C ALA A 813 22.53 3.70 12.79
N GLU A 814 21.96 4.21 13.88
CA GLU A 814 22.49 3.93 15.21
C GLU A 814 22.57 2.41 15.47
N HIS A 815 23.58 2.00 16.23
CA HIS A 815 23.83 0.61 16.65
C HIS A 815 24.35 -0.37 15.58
N TRP A 816 24.77 0.12 14.42
CA TRP A 816 25.77 -0.59 13.62
C TRP A 816 27.05 -0.79 14.43
N ARG A 817 27.65 -1.98 14.30
CA ARG A 817 28.91 -2.33 14.95
C ARG A 817 29.86 -2.89 13.92
N ALA A 818 31.14 -2.61 14.10
CA ALA A 818 32.20 -3.21 13.33
C ALA A 818 33.19 -3.90 14.27
N THR A 819 33.79 -4.98 13.79
CA THR A 819 34.96 -5.60 14.43
C THR A 819 36.15 -5.46 13.50
N LEU A 820 37.31 -5.13 14.06
CA LEU A 820 38.59 -5.06 13.38
C LEU A 820 39.51 -6.12 14.00
N ASN A 821 39.87 -7.14 13.23
CA ASN A 821 40.63 -8.30 13.69
C ASN A 821 40.00 -8.95 14.96
N GLY A 822 38.67 -8.95 15.05
CA GLY A 822 37.90 -9.46 16.18
C GLY A 822 37.65 -8.48 17.33
N ALA A 823 38.33 -7.32 17.37
CA ALA A 823 38.10 -6.29 18.37
C ALA A 823 37.00 -5.31 17.93
N SER A 824 36.06 -4.98 18.82
CA SER A 824 34.97 -4.04 18.49
C SER A 824 35.52 -2.62 18.27
N VAL A 825 35.09 -1.98 17.19
CA VAL A 825 35.37 -0.57 16.86
C VAL A 825 34.07 0.18 16.60
N PRO A 826 34.00 1.50 16.90
CA PRO A 826 32.82 2.29 16.61
C PRO A 826 32.62 2.43 15.10
N VAL A 827 31.35 2.47 14.68
CA VAL A 827 30.96 2.84 13.31
C VAL A 827 30.51 4.30 13.36
N GLY A 828 31.21 5.16 12.63
CA GLY A 828 30.84 6.57 12.45
C GLY A 828 29.97 6.77 11.20
N MET A 829 29.75 8.03 10.85
CA MET A 829 29.07 8.43 9.62
C MET A 829 29.91 9.44 8.81
N THR A 830 29.61 9.56 7.53
CA THR A 830 30.14 10.62 6.65
C THR A 830 29.54 11.99 7.02
N GLU A 831 30.11 13.08 6.48
CA GLU A 831 29.66 14.45 6.80
C GLU A 831 28.20 14.74 6.41
N ASP A 832 27.71 14.08 5.35
CA ASP A 832 26.31 14.11 4.92
C ASP A 832 25.38 13.24 5.80
N GLY A 833 25.94 12.48 6.76
CA GLY A 833 25.19 11.60 7.66
C GLY A 833 24.59 10.36 6.99
N LEU A 834 24.98 10.03 5.75
CA LEU A 834 24.40 8.91 4.99
C LEU A 834 25.16 7.60 5.13
N HIS A 835 26.49 7.62 5.05
CA HIS A 835 27.29 6.41 4.88
C HIS A 835 28.07 6.06 6.15
N GLN A 836 28.37 4.78 6.32
CA GLN A 836 29.09 4.27 7.49
C GLN A 836 30.60 4.50 7.35
N THR A 837 31.27 4.86 8.45
CA THR A 837 32.74 5.03 8.49
C THR A 837 33.41 4.21 9.59
N VAL A 838 34.63 3.73 9.33
CA VAL A 838 35.48 3.02 10.31
C VAL A 838 36.93 3.46 10.17
N THR A 839 37.59 3.81 11.26
CA THR A 839 39.03 4.13 11.25
C THR A 839 39.86 2.85 11.13
N LEU A 840 40.75 2.79 10.15
CA LEU A 840 41.67 1.69 9.91
C LEU A 840 43.09 2.05 10.36
N PRO A 841 43.78 1.16 11.10
CA PRO A 841 45.20 1.29 11.38
C PRO A 841 46.04 0.95 10.13
N PRO A 842 47.34 1.30 10.10
CA PRO A 842 48.25 0.79 9.10
C PRO A 842 48.38 -0.74 9.19
N GLY A 843 48.61 -1.38 8.05
CA GLY A 843 48.72 -2.82 7.87
C GLY A 843 47.40 -3.51 7.50
N LYS A 844 47.35 -4.83 7.73
CA LYS A 844 46.20 -5.66 7.38
C LYS A 844 45.13 -5.65 8.47
N SER A 845 43.89 -5.44 8.03
CA SER A 845 42.70 -5.46 8.89
C SER A 845 41.63 -6.34 8.26
N ALA A 846 41.06 -7.25 9.04
CA ALA A 846 39.81 -7.95 8.73
C ALA A 846 38.66 -7.22 9.42
N ILE A 847 37.68 -6.77 8.63
CA ILE A 847 36.55 -5.97 9.11
C ILE A 847 35.24 -6.72 8.88
N ILE A 848 34.41 -6.81 9.93
CA ILE A 848 33.06 -7.39 9.87
C ILE A 848 32.08 -6.43 10.50
N PHE A 849 31.00 -6.12 9.78
CA PHE A 849 29.88 -5.30 10.21
C PHE A 849 28.70 -6.16 10.66
N ASP A 850 28.02 -5.75 11.72
CA ASP A 850 26.80 -6.38 12.24
C ASP A 850 25.82 -5.31 12.73
N TYR A 851 24.55 -5.51 12.46
CA TYR A 851 23.48 -4.60 12.88
C TYR A 851 22.60 -5.22 13.95
N ARG A 852 22.30 -4.42 14.98
CA ARG A 852 21.21 -4.68 15.91
C ARG A 852 20.37 -3.41 16.02
N PRO A 853 19.04 -3.54 16.14
CA PRO A 853 18.19 -2.37 16.21
C PRO A 853 18.44 -1.56 17.49
N PRO A 854 18.14 -0.25 17.47
CA PRO A 854 18.02 0.56 18.68
C PRO A 854 17.15 -0.13 19.73
N GLY A 855 17.56 -0.02 21.00
CA GLY A 855 16.83 -0.65 22.11
C GLY A 855 16.95 -2.18 22.18
N TYR A 856 17.89 -2.82 21.48
CA TYR A 856 18.06 -4.29 21.49
C TYR A 856 18.09 -4.93 22.89
N ARG A 857 18.77 -4.31 23.87
CA ARG A 857 18.78 -4.82 25.26
C ARG A 857 17.41 -4.70 25.92
N LEU A 858 16.72 -3.59 25.69
CA LEU A 858 15.38 -3.34 26.21
C LEU A 858 14.39 -4.36 25.64
N LEU A 859 14.36 -4.55 24.32
CA LEU A 859 13.43 -5.50 23.71
C LEU A 859 13.69 -6.94 24.19
N CYS A 860 14.95 -7.37 24.32
CA CYS A 860 15.26 -8.71 24.85
C CYS A 860 14.80 -8.88 26.29
N THR A 861 14.97 -7.83 27.11
CA THR A 861 14.55 -7.83 28.52
C THR A 861 13.03 -7.92 28.62
N LEU A 862 12.30 -7.07 27.89
CA LEU A 862 10.83 -7.05 27.88
C LEU A 862 10.26 -8.38 27.37
N PHE A 863 10.81 -8.90 26.26
CA PHE A 863 10.42 -10.20 25.71
C PHE A 863 10.66 -11.34 26.71
N GLY A 864 11.85 -11.37 27.34
CA GLY A 864 12.20 -12.35 28.36
C GLY A 864 11.28 -12.29 29.59
N LEU A 865 10.92 -11.09 30.04
CA LEU A 865 9.94 -10.89 31.12
C LEU A 865 8.54 -11.39 30.71
N GLY A 866 8.13 -11.16 29.46
CA GLY A 866 6.88 -11.70 28.92
C GLY A 866 6.86 -13.23 28.97
N LEU A 867 7.92 -13.88 28.50
CA LEU A 867 8.05 -15.35 28.54
C LEU A 867 8.04 -15.89 29.97
N ALA A 868 8.82 -15.28 30.88
CA ALA A 868 8.88 -15.69 32.27
C ALA A 868 7.54 -15.49 32.99
N GLY A 869 6.85 -14.38 32.69
CA GLY A 869 5.51 -14.08 33.21
C GLY A 869 4.46 -15.09 32.75
N CYS A 870 4.45 -15.44 31.46
CA CYS A 870 3.59 -16.51 30.93
C CYS A 870 3.89 -17.85 31.62
N ALA A 871 5.15 -18.26 31.70
CA ALA A 871 5.54 -19.51 32.35
C ALA A 871 5.13 -19.54 33.84
N GLY A 872 5.37 -18.45 34.57
CA GLY A 872 5.00 -18.30 35.96
C GLY A 872 3.49 -18.41 36.19
N TRP A 873 2.68 -17.72 35.40
CA TRP A 873 1.22 -17.79 35.50
C TRP A 873 0.70 -19.20 35.19
N LEU A 874 1.24 -19.86 34.16
CA LEU A 874 0.92 -21.25 33.83
C LEU A 874 1.22 -22.21 34.98
N MET A 875 2.36 -22.04 35.65
CA MET A 875 2.71 -22.86 36.81
C MET A 875 1.77 -22.61 38.00
N MET A 876 1.39 -21.35 38.24
CA MET A 876 0.43 -21.00 39.29
C MET A 876 -0.96 -21.61 39.02
N GLU A 877 -1.45 -21.57 37.78
CA GLU A 877 -2.70 -22.22 37.40
C GLU A 877 -2.64 -23.73 37.59
N ARG A 878 -1.54 -24.39 37.19
CA ARG A 878 -1.36 -25.84 37.39
C ARG A 878 -1.31 -26.21 38.87
N ARG A 879 -0.70 -25.38 39.73
CA ARG A 879 -0.68 -25.62 41.19
C ARG A 879 -2.08 -25.51 41.79
N ARG A 880 -2.86 -24.50 41.39
CA ARG A 880 -4.28 -24.35 41.77
C ARG A 880 -5.20 -25.45 41.24
N GLN A 881 -4.73 -26.30 40.31
CA GLN A 881 -5.48 -27.47 39.85
C GLN A 881 -5.22 -28.73 40.67
N ARG A 882 -4.07 -28.79 41.36
CA ARG A 882 -3.66 -29.94 42.18
C ARG A 882 -4.11 -29.81 43.63
N LEU A 883 -4.27 -28.58 44.09
CA LEU A 883 -4.96 -28.21 45.33
C LEU A 883 -6.45 -28.13 45.05
#